data_AF-A0A376BB18-F1
#
_entry.id   AF-A0A376BB18-F1
#
_cell.length_a   1.000
_cell.length_b   1.000
_cell.length_c   1.000
_cell.angle_alpha   90.00
_cell.angle_beta   90.00
_cell.angle_gamma   90.00
#
_symmetry.space_group_name_H-M   'P 1'
#
loop_
_entity.id
_entity.type
_entity.pdbx_description
1 polymer ?
#
loop_
_entity_poly.entity_id
_entity_poly.type
_entity_poly.pdbx_seq_one_letter_code
_entity_poly.pdbx_strand_id
1 'polypeptide(L)'
;MIIKKEKEIIGLDVDPKRLYISKPTDLQSFASDTPNFNTLHISFVAVLKSIKFISGKNTILTFGTFDNLENDKSQYTCFVSNTESNSLSINLINILKEVYDITFPDIGINTTFYKQNIYLEHLCFLRCQADFTVESSKCVIYLVNFKPILVVRLDDIQEKQTYARIFKNLVRMDQDIKCDFKFVKLYNFDERMNCYREKVLSVNLKNSLASLQRRQEEQKQLETSTPPFVPNNNLLFVPNNLESQQFDSQYTQTRNAESLKREFSDISDSGLLYSSSSEELQCKQRRCAIDNMGAEGENSSLKAVFGEYTYEKAFNKIDDEVKLYHSLFRRNFISLGVQTTEKAVSTTATTNATSSVEIVPLTPSLASDAALKPALSIHSSEQTKKCDSNFTNNTNVANTSNSTVGKKYRDHLYFKSSNNHANATLQTTTTLDACYVPETSVISCDIGETFKLRGTIVGVLPNPYFSSNITTLDELILLVKPVFSKVRGYSSLLYNVDVIQVTILDVSKFFSLIGTKLESHEGAIDYSVVLKTLLNKLTTGDLYDINITKCMVTFEEGYNTYMWVLNLDHRFLEIAPTVFKNERRPFRKKLVLEVKDIDTKNCHSASVFGFLVGVENMNSRYYLYFTDFTSHKMLDYPYINYDFMFQENRPIPRNELFRLVVYPDKFRAFDRRVKCCTGVPFTSMLNGKGEGNISRMGLICRFDMRIKEYNGCLEGTADDIWIIANESVVHNEDKRRVIELQRKLLKSIPPSVVMEQFNVIRQIMPIVWDPDSKGYNVADVKIVTKKMDSSPKNSIDATDTGNSNDNANKEYRHQSILTTDFSLLHGKVFFDISKKRPYLLGKEIKTISQLNRYTYIDEKTCFKVTGKFVSYNKDRNVSLKFHMIDSNYGRDEGKKDNTLIDPKNMLSVEIWGEDNLKYFFEGCRITSLDNLLGKEVSIYVVRTQISVGSHDHPANILIWAPVKQTLRELLMSVS
;
A
#
# COMPACT_ATOMS: atom_id res chain seq x y z
N MET A 1 2.14 -19.02 17.16
CA MET A 1 1.07 -18.98 18.18
C MET A 1 0.02 -17.89 17.89
N ILE A 2 0.40 -16.72 17.38
CA ILE A 2 -0.51 -15.62 16.96
C ILE A 2 -1.40 -15.99 15.76
N ILE A 3 -0.86 -16.65 14.72
CA ILE A 3 -1.61 -17.09 13.52
C ILE A 3 -2.67 -18.18 13.84
N LYS A 4 -2.47 -18.95 14.92
CA LYS A 4 -3.45 -19.97 15.35
C LYS A 4 -4.69 -19.32 15.99
N LYS A 5 -4.54 -18.13 16.61
CA LYS A 5 -5.65 -17.33 17.16
C LYS A 5 -6.44 -16.58 16.09
N GLU A 6 -5.81 -16.13 15.00
CA GLU A 6 -6.54 -15.48 13.89
C GLU A 6 -7.45 -16.44 13.11
N LYS A 7 -7.08 -17.73 13.01
CA LYS A 7 -7.94 -18.75 12.40
C LYS A 7 -9.24 -18.97 13.18
N GLU A 8 -9.27 -18.74 14.50
CA GLU A 8 -10.49 -18.80 15.33
C GLU A 8 -11.36 -17.54 15.20
N ILE A 9 -10.80 -16.39 14.79
CA ILE A 9 -11.49 -15.09 14.73
C ILE A 9 -12.27 -14.88 13.40
N ILE A 10 -11.95 -15.63 12.34
CA ILE A 10 -12.46 -15.34 10.98
C ILE A 10 -13.68 -16.21 10.58
N GLY A 11 -13.91 -17.33 11.25
CA GLY A 11 -15.02 -18.26 10.96
C GLY A 11 -16.35 -17.87 11.61
N LEU A 12 -17.01 -16.85 11.06
CA LEU A 12 -18.44 -16.61 11.30
C LEU A 12 -19.16 -16.73 9.97
N ASP A 13 -19.55 -17.96 9.62
CA ASP A 13 -20.63 -18.15 8.67
C ASP A 13 -21.90 -17.49 9.23
N VAL A 14 -22.69 -16.89 8.36
CA VAL A 14 -24.02 -16.40 8.72
C VAL A 14 -24.81 -17.63 9.11
N ASP A 15 -24.99 -17.88 10.40
CA ASP A 15 -25.97 -18.86 10.87
C ASP A 15 -27.33 -18.36 10.35
N PRO A 16 -27.94 -19.03 9.36
CA PRO A 16 -29.16 -18.55 8.70
C PRO A 16 -30.36 -18.46 9.66
N LYS A 17 -30.18 -18.87 10.93
CA LYS A 17 -31.18 -18.84 11.99
C LYS A 17 -31.22 -17.54 12.81
N ARG A 18 -30.29 -16.60 12.66
CA ARG A 18 -30.31 -15.34 13.45
C ARG A 18 -31.06 -14.22 12.74
N LEU A 19 -31.97 -13.56 13.45
CA LEU A 19 -32.72 -12.41 12.94
C LEU A 19 -31.84 -11.16 12.89
N TYR A 20 -31.78 -10.49 11.73
CA TYR A 20 -31.04 -9.24 11.61
C TYR A 20 -31.87 -8.04 12.07
N ILE A 21 -31.34 -7.29 13.03
CA ILE A 21 -31.98 -6.10 13.60
C ILE A 21 -31.25 -4.86 13.09
N SER A 22 -31.95 -4.05 12.30
CA SER A 22 -31.36 -2.87 11.67
C SER A 22 -31.31 -1.68 12.63
N LYS A 23 -32.32 -1.49 13.47
CA LYS A 23 -32.42 -0.39 14.43
C LYS A 23 -32.79 -0.92 15.82
N PRO A 24 -32.32 -0.26 16.90
CA PRO A 24 -32.72 -0.61 18.26
C PRO A 24 -34.23 -0.54 18.49
N THR A 25 -34.92 0.38 17.80
CA THR A 25 -36.38 0.54 17.90
C THR A 25 -37.15 -0.67 17.39
N ASP A 26 -36.58 -1.42 16.45
CA ASP A 26 -37.20 -2.62 15.90
C ASP A 26 -37.33 -3.73 16.96
N LEU A 27 -36.58 -3.64 18.07
CA LEU A 27 -36.70 -4.58 19.19
C LEU A 27 -38.00 -4.38 20.00
N GLN A 28 -38.62 -3.21 19.92
CA GLN A 28 -39.81 -2.90 20.72
C GLN A 28 -41.03 -3.70 20.27
N SER A 29 -41.20 -3.95 18.97
CA SER A 29 -42.31 -4.77 18.45
C SER A 29 -42.23 -6.22 18.93
N PHE A 30 -41.02 -6.75 19.17
CA PHE A 30 -40.85 -8.09 19.73
C PHE A 30 -41.14 -8.15 21.23
N ALA A 31 -41.12 -7.01 21.92
CA ALA A 31 -41.46 -6.94 23.33
C ALA A 31 -42.98 -6.87 23.57
N SER A 32 -43.77 -6.39 22.60
CA SER A 32 -45.22 -6.23 22.73
C SER A 32 -46.04 -7.45 22.29
N ASP A 33 -45.55 -8.24 21.33
CA ASP A 33 -46.43 -9.10 20.53
C ASP A 33 -46.43 -10.60 20.90
N THR A 34 -45.63 -11.06 21.88
CA THR A 34 -45.50 -12.51 22.11
C THR A 34 -45.40 -12.92 23.60
N PRO A 35 -46.32 -13.77 24.11
CA PRO A 35 -46.24 -14.27 25.48
C PRO A 35 -45.32 -15.49 25.72
N ASN A 36 -44.57 -16.04 24.75
CA ASN A 36 -43.93 -17.37 24.92
C ASN A 36 -42.54 -17.62 24.28
N PHE A 37 -41.77 -16.60 23.85
CA PHE A 37 -40.38 -16.83 23.39
C PHE A 37 -39.38 -16.60 24.53
N ASN A 38 -38.72 -17.66 24.98
CA ASN A 38 -37.72 -17.55 26.05
C ASN A 38 -36.44 -16.80 25.60
N THR A 39 -36.08 -16.81 24.32
CA THR A 39 -34.88 -16.13 23.79
C THR A 39 -34.96 -15.96 22.26
N LEU A 40 -34.69 -14.76 21.75
CA LEU A 40 -34.57 -14.48 20.32
C LEU A 40 -33.10 -14.27 19.93
N HIS A 41 -32.58 -15.08 19.02
CA HIS A 41 -31.22 -14.93 18.52
C HIS A 41 -31.15 -13.84 17.45
N ILE A 42 -30.47 -12.74 17.74
CA ILE A 42 -30.35 -11.57 16.87
C ILE A 42 -28.93 -11.35 16.37
N SER A 43 -28.81 -10.57 15.30
CA SER A 43 -27.56 -9.98 14.84
C SER A 43 -27.77 -8.52 14.43
N PHE A 44 -26.77 -7.66 14.66
CA PHE A 44 -26.85 -6.24 14.29
C PHE A 44 -25.46 -5.68 14.02
N VAL A 45 -25.40 -4.52 13.36
CA VAL A 45 -24.16 -3.75 13.14
C VAL A 45 -24.32 -2.39 13.78
N ALA A 46 -23.37 -1.99 14.62
CA ALA A 46 -23.40 -0.70 15.32
C ALA A 46 -21.99 -0.22 15.68
N VAL A 47 -21.88 1.05 16.13
CA VAL A 47 -20.63 1.65 16.58
C VAL A 47 -20.56 1.60 18.11
N LEU A 48 -19.44 1.15 18.66
CA LEU A 48 -19.24 1.12 20.11
C LEU A 48 -19.19 2.53 20.71
N LYS A 49 -20.10 2.84 21.64
CA LYS A 49 -20.14 4.12 22.37
C LYS A 49 -19.42 4.04 23.71
N SER A 50 -19.63 2.99 24.50
CA SER A 50 -18.99 2.85 25.80
C SER A 50 -18.80 1.40 26.24
N ILE A 51 -17.83 1.20 27.14
CA ILE A 51 -17.53 -0.08 27.80
C ILE A 51 -17.41 0.17 29.29
N LYS A 52 -18.25 -0.51 30.08
CA LYS A 52 -18.12 -0.60 31.53
C LYS A 52 -17.69 -2.02 31.90
N PHE A 53 -16.41 -2.18 32.20
CA PHE A 53 -15.81 -3.44 32.59
C PHE A 53 -15.73 -3.52 34.11
N ILE A 54 -16.20 -4.64 34.67
CA ILE A 54 -16.13 -4.93 36.10
C ILE A 54 -15.67 -6.38 36.24
N SER A 55 -14.47 -6.61 36.78
CA SER A 55 -13.99 -7.96 37.03
C SER A 55 -14.98 -8.74 37.91
N GLY A 56 -15.25 -10.00 37.55
CA GLY A 56 -16.21 -10.86 38.23
C GLY A 56 -17.70 -10.49 38.05
N LYS A 57 -18.02 -9.45 37.28
CA LYS A 57 -19.42 -9.10 36.92
C LYS A 57 -19.56 -8.97 35.40
N ASN A 58 -20.81 -8.87 34.94
CA ASN A 58 -21.10 -8.67 33.53
C ASN A 58 -20.51 -7.34 33.03
N THR A 59 -19.84 -7.39 31.89
CA THR A 59 -19.39 -6.19 31.17
C THR A 59 -20.57 -5.60 30.43
N ILE A 60 -20.75 -4.28 30.54
CA ILE A 60 -21.84 -3.56 29.85
C ILE A 60 -21.24 -2.80 28.68
N LEU A 61 -21.80 -3.03 27.50
CA LEU A 61 -21.41 -2.38 26.25
C LEU A 61 -22.60 -1.58 25.74
N THR A 62 -22.36 -0.34 25.33
CA THR A 62 -23.38 0.45 24.64
C THR A 62 -22.96 0.72 23.20
N PHE A 63 -23.89 0.54 22.27
CA PHE A 63 -23.66 0.73 20.84
C PHE A 63 -24.67 1.71 20.24
N GLY A 64 -24.21 2.59 19.35
CA GLY A 64 -25.03 3.57 18.65
C GLY A 64 -25.16 3.29 17.16
N THR A 65 -26.36 3.52 16.62
CA THR A 65 -26.62 3.66 15.16
C THR A 65 -26.77 5.12 14.74
N PHE A 66 -26.92 6.03 15.72
CA PHE A 66 -27.02 7.48 15.56
C PHE A 66 -28.20 7.94 14.70
N ASP A 67 -29.29 7.17 14.66
CA ASP A 67 -30.47 7.51 13.85
C ASP A 67 -31.19 8.76 14.34
N ASN A 68 -31.19 8.99 15.66
CA ASN A 68 -31.75 10.18 16.30
C ASN A 68 -30.63 10.93 17.03
N LEU A 69 -30.16 12.03 16.43
CA LEU A 69 -29.03 12.83 16.94
C LEU A 69 -29.30 13.42 18.34
N GLU A 70 -30.56 13.63 18.69
CA GLU A 70 -30.96 14.28 19.94
C GLU A 70 -31.36 13.31 21.05
N ASN A 71 -31.47 12.00 20.77
CA ASN A 71 -32.11 11.07 21.71
C ASN A 71 -31.28 9.80 21.96
N ASP A 72 -30.76 9.69 23.18
CA ASP A 72 -29.98 8.55 23.68
C ASP A 72 -30.78 7.22 23.74
N LYS A 73 -32.09 7.27 23.46
CA LYS A 73 -32.99 6.11 23.36
C LYS A 73 -32.72 5.20 22.15
N SER A 74 -31.86 5.62 21.21
CA SER A 74 -31.52 4.86 20.00
C SER A 74 -30.20 4.09 20.10
N GLN A 75 -29.99 3.37 21.22
CA GLN A 75 -28.77 2.59 21.47
C GLN A 75 -29.07 1.15 21.90
N TYR A 76 -28.18 0.24 21.53
CA TYR A 76 -28.17 -1.12 22.07
C TYR A 76 -27.36 -1.13 23.36
N THR A 77 -27.92 -1.68 24.44
CA THR A 77 -27.18 -1.95 25.68
C THR A 77 -27.05 -3.45 25.83
N CYS A 78 -25.83 -3.96 25.72
CA CYS A 78 -25.55 -5.39 25.73
C CYS A 78 -24.76 -5.77 26.98
N PHE A 79 -25.08 -6.93 27.52
CA PHE A 79 -24.38 -7.56 28.64
C PHE A 79 -23.51 -8.69 28.11
N VAL A 80 -22.26 -8.73 28.55
CA VAL A 80 -21.34 -9.85 28.31
C VAL A 80 -21.16 -10.58 29.63
N SER A 81 -21.56 -11.85 29.69
CA SER A 81 -21.33 -12.67 30.87
C SER A 81 -19.83 -12.89 31.09
N ASN A 82 -19.41 -12.80 32.35
CA ASN A 82 -18.00 -12.87 32.75
C ASN A 82 -17.74 -14.13 33.57
N THR A 83 -18.36 -15.25 33.19
CA THR A 83 -18.16 -16.55 33.85
C THR A 83 -16.74 -17.08 33.61
N GLU A 84 -16.19 -17.79 34.59
CA GLU A 84 -14.75 -18.02 34.85
C GLU A 84 -13.92 -18.77 33.78
N SER A 85 -14.47 -19.10 32.61
CA SER A 85 -13.72 -19.72 31.51
C SER A 85 -13.68 -18.81 30.27
N ASN A 86 -12.55 -18.11 30.07
CA ASN A 86 -12.24 -17.29 28.88
C ASN A 86 -13.30 -16.25 28.53
N SER A 87 -13.53 -15.29 29.41
CA SER A 87 -14.61 -14.33 29.24
C SER A 87 -14.49 -13.52 27.95
N LEU A 88 -15.55 -13.56 27.15
CA LEU A 88 -15.75 -12.82 25.91
C LEU A 88 -15.42 -11.32 26.06
N SER A 89 -15.54 -10.79 27.28
CA SER A 89 -15.16 -9.43 27.68
C SER A 89 -13.66 -9.15 27.51
N ILE A 90 -12.79 -10.06 27.94
CA ILE A 90 -11.33 -9.90 27.80
C ILE A 90 -10.93 -10.00 26.33
N ASN A 91 -11.51 -10.96 25.61
CA ASN A 91 -11.28 -11.10 24.16
C ASN A 91 -11.72 -9.84 23.41
N LEU A 92 -12.87 -9.24 23.78
CA LEU A 92 -13.32 -7.96 23.23
C LEU A 92 -12.30 -6.86 23.49
N ILE A 93 -11.86 -6.69 24.73
CA ILE A 93 -10.89 -5.63 25.07
C ILE A 93 -9.59 -5.83 24.28
N ASN A 94 -9.08 -7.06 24.17
CA ASN A 94 -7.87 -7.35 23.39
C ASN A 94 -8.06 -7.04 21.90
N ILE A 95 -9.20 -7.44 21.31
CA ILE A 95 -9.52 -7.11 19.92
C ILE A 95 -9.63 -5.59 19.72
N LEU A 96 -10.21 -4.86 20.68
CA LEU A 96 -10.29 -3.41 20.61
C LEU A 96 -8.91 -2.74 20.75
N LYS A 97 -8.00 -3.31 21.55
CA LYS A 97 -6.58 -2.88 21.63
C LYS A 97 -5.88 -3.12 20.29
N GLU A 98 -5.98 -4.33 19.75
CA GLU A 98 -5.21 -4.75 18.57
C GLU A 98 -5.75 -4.13 17.27
N VAL A 99 -7.07 -4.11 17.09
CA VAL A 99 -7.70 -3.72 15.81
C VAL A 99 -7.99 -2.22 15.74
N TYR A 100 -8.37 -1.61 16.87
CA TYR A 100 -8.75 -0.20 16.91
C TYR A 100 -7.75 0.68 17.65
N ASP A 101 -6.65 0.12 18.16
CA ASP A 101 -5.61 0.84 18.91
C ASP A 101 -6.15 1.58 20.14
N ILE A 102 -7.22 1.04 20.77
CA ILE A 102 -7.80 1.65 21.97
C ILE A 102 -6.99 1.22 23.19
N THR A 103 -6.48 2.20 23.94
CA THR A 103 -5.83 1.94 25.23
C THR A 103 -6.85 1.61 26.32
N PHE A 104 -6.58 0.55 27.08
CA PHE A 104 -7.32 0.18 28.29
C PHE A 104 -6.34 -0.19 29.41
N PRO A 105 -6.72 0.01 30.69
CA PRO A 105 -5.95 -0.45 31.84
C PRO A 105 -5.66 -1.96 31.77
N ASP A 106 -4.60 -2.39 32.47
CA ASP A 106 -4.30 -3.81 32.60
C ASP A 106 -5.41 -4.53 33.39
N ILE A 107 -5.87 -5.65 32.82
CA ILE A 107 -7.00 -6.41 33.35
C ILE A 107 -6.45 -7.42 34.37
N GLY A 108 -6.63 -7.12 35.66
CA GLY A 108 -6.35 -8.00 36.79
C GLY A 108 -7.63 -8.41 37.52
N ILE A 109 -7.47 -9.19 38.58
CA ILE A 109 -8.55 -9.87 39.33
C ILE A 109 -9.59 -8.88 39.90
N ASN A 110 -9.21 -7.62 40.14
CA ASN A 110 -10.10 -6.57 40.68
C ASN A 110 -10.21 -5.34 39.77
N THR A 111 -9.85 -5.45 38.49
CA THR A 111 -9.90 -4.29 37.60
C THR A 111 -11.34 -3.90 37.31
N THR A 112 -11.66 -2.63 37.55
CA THR A 112 -12.91 -2.01 37.10
C THR A 112 -12.54 -0.74 36.34
N PHE A 113 -13.14 -0.54 35.17
CA PHE A 113 -12.97 0.68 34.42
C PHE A 113 -14.21 1.00 33.61
N TYR A 114 -14.35 2.28 33.28
CA TYR A 114 -15.42 2.76 32.44
C TYR A 114 -14.86 3.72 31.39
N LYS A 115 -15.01 3.35 30.12
CA LYS A 115 -14.61 4.19 28.99
C LYS A 115 -15.87 4.60 28.22
N GLN A 116 -16.24 5.87 28.34
CA GLN A 116 -17.35 6.48 27.63
C GLN A 116 -16.90 7.16 26.35
N ASN A 117 -17.86 7.50 25.49
CA ASN A 117 -17.65 8.34 24.31
C ASN A 117 -16.54 7.85 23.39
N ILE A 118 -16.38 6.53 23.28
CA ILE A 118 -15.34 5.90 22.46
C ILE A 118 -15.44 6.42 21.02
N TYR A 119 -16.66 6.54 20.49
CA TYR A 119 -16.94 7.06 19.16
C TYR A 119 -16.44 8.50 18.88
N LEU A 120 -16.12 9.32 19.90
CA LEU A 120 -15.52 10.64 19.71
C LEU A 120 -14.02 10.58 19.39
N GLU A 121 -13.36 9.48 19.77
CA GLU A 121 -11.93 9.26 19.61
C GLU A 121 -11.62 8.12 18.63
N HIS A 122 -12.44 7.08 18.58
CA HIS A 122 -12.23 5.86 17.79
C HIS A 122 -13.55 5.40 17.21
N LEU A 123 -13.59 5.22 15.89
CA LEU A 123 -14.77 4.71 15.22
C LEU A 123 -14.72 3.18 15.12
N CYS A 124 -15.35 2.50 16.06
CA CYS A 124 -15.31 1.03 16.19
C CYS A 124 -16.61 0.38 15.73
N PHE A 125 -16.67 -0.03 14.46
CA PHE A 125 -17.81 -0.78 13.94
C PHE A 125 -17.74 -2.25 14.35
N LEU A 126 -18.82 -2.78 14.89
CA LEU A 126 -18.89 -4.16 15.32
C LEU A 126 -20.14 -4.81 14.72
N ARG A 127 -19.96 -6.01 14.15
CA ARG A 127 -21.05 -6.94 13.87
C ARG A 127 -21.27 -7.77 15.12
N CYS A 128 -22.40 -7.58 15.78
CA CYS A 128 -22.74 -8.24 17.03
C CYS A 128 -23.73 -9.37 16.76
N GLN A 129 -23.51 -10.51 17.41
CA GLN A 129 -24.47 -11.59 17.55
C GLN A 129 -24.87 -11.64 19.02
N ALA A 130 -26.17 -11.61 19.28
CA ALA A 130 -26.69 -11.51 20.63
C ALA A 130 -27.96 -12.31 20.80
N ASP A 131 -28.28 -12.58 22.05
CA ASP A 131 -29.50 -13.25 22.48
C ASP A 131 -30.35 -12.21 23.21
N PHE A 132 -31.52 -11.93 22.66
CA PHE A 132 -32.50 -10.99 23.19
C PHE A 132 -33.51 -11.76 24.03
N THR A 133 -33.57 -11.47 25.33
CA THR A 133 -34.52 -12.08 26.26
C THR A 133 -35.47 -11.02 26.81
N VAL A 134 -36.73 -11.41 26.96
CA VAL A 134 -37.77 -10.57 27.56
C VAL A 134 -38.19 -11.26 28.86
N GLU A 135 -37.74 -10.72 29.99
CA GLU A 135 -38.08 -11.23 31.33
C GLU A 135 -38.90 -10.18 32.07
N SER A 136 -40.15 -10.52 32.41
CA SER A 136 -40.99 -9.70 33.30
C SER A 136 -41.04 -8.20 32.93
N SER A 137 -41.29 -7.89 31.65
CA SER A 137 -41.30 -6.54 31.04
C SER A 137 -39.94 -5.85 30.85
N LYS A 138 -38.83 -6.50 31.21
CA LYS A 138 -37.48 -6.01 30.93
C LYS A 138 -36.89 -6.75 29.74
N CYS A 139 -36.37 -5.98 28.79
CA CYS A 139 -35.64 -6.51 27.65
C CYS A 139 -34.15 -6.49 27.94
N VAL A 140 -33.47 -7.63 27.78
CA VAL A 140 -32.03 -7.76 28.01
C VAL A 140 -31.38 -8.33 26.75
N ILE A 141 -30.25 -7.75 26.34
CA ILE A 141 -29.45 -8.24 25.21
C ILE A 141 -28.16 -8.83 25.77
N TYR A 142 -27.97 -10.14 25.62
CA TYR A 142 -26.72 -10.82 25.97
C TYR A 142 -25.86 -10.99 24.71
N LEU A 143 -24.67 -10.38 24.70
CA LEU A 143 -23.76 -10.50 23.57
C LEU A 143 -23.11 -11.88 23.58
N VAL A 144 -23.35 -12.65 22.52
CA VAL A 144 -22.82 -14.01 22.34
C VAL A 144 -21.51 -13.98 21.57
N ASN A 145 -21.43 -13.13 20.54
CA ASN A 145 -20.24 -13.00 19.71
C ASN A 145 -20.17 -11.60 19.07
N PHE A 146 -18.99 -11.18 18.64
CA PHE A 146 -18.82 -9.96 17.88
C PHE A 146 -17.66 -10.10 16.88
N LYS A 147 -17.71 -9.30 15.81
CA LYS A 147 -16.66 -9.23 14.80
C LYS A 147 -16.34 -7.76 14.48
N PRO A 148 -15.08 -7.33 14.57
CA PRO A 148 -14.69 -5.98 14.16
C PRO A 148 -14.87 -5.80 12.65
N ILE A 149 -15.42 -4.65 12.28
CA ILE A 149 -15.55 -4.21 10.89
C ILE A 149 -14.59 -3.05 10.68
N LEU A 150 -13.55 -3.29 9.89
CA LEU A 150 -12.67 -2.23 9.42
C LEU A 150 -13.38 -1.38 8.37
N VAL A 151 -13.30 -0.06 8.50
CA VAL A 151 -13.85 0.94 7.56
C VAL A 151 -13.28 0.78 6.14
N VAL A 152 -12.21 0.03 5.95
CA VAL A 152 -11.66 -0.28 4.62
C VAL A 152 -12.55 -1.27 3.84
N ARG A 153 -13.33 -2.13 4.51
CA ARG A 153 -14.01 -3.28 3.89
C ARG A 153 -15.51 -3.09 3.67
N LEU A 154 -15.99 -1.87 3.71
CA LEU A 154 -17.42 -1.55 3.80
C LEU A 154 -18.20 -1.90 2.54
N ASP A 155 -17.52 -1.90 1.40
CA ASP A 155 -18.12 -2.21 0.12
C ASP A 155 -18.46 -3.69 -0.04
N ASP A 156 -17.81 -4.59 0.73
CA ASP A 156 -17.93 -6.05 0.64
C ASP A 156 -18.92 -6.66 1.66
N ILE A 157 -19.57 -5.84 2.49
CA ILE A 157 -20.40 -6.32 3.61
C ILE A 157 -21.84 -6.52 3.12
N GLN A 158 -22.45 -7.67 3.42
CA GLN A 158 -23.86 -7.96 3.10
C GLN A 158 -24.80 -6.88 3.69
N GLU A 159 -24.46 -6.35 4.87
CA GLU A 159 -25.16 -5.27 5.57
C GLU A 159 -24.81 -3.84 5.10
N LYS A 160 -24.39 -3.66 3.83
CA LYS A 160 -23.96 -2.38 3.25
C LYS A 160 -24.90 -1.22 3.54
N GLN A 161 -26.22 -1.47 3.55
CA GLN A 161 -27.23 -0.45 3.79
C GLN A 161 -27.22 0.08 5.23
N THR A 162 -27.13 -0.80 6.23
CA THR A 162 -27.04 -0.40 7.65
C THR A 162 -25.77 0.40 7.89
N TYR A 163 -24.66 -0.09 7.36
CA TYR A 163 -23.40 0.63 7.46
C TYR A 163 -23.49 2.03 6.84
N ALA A 164 -23.95 2.12 5.59
CA ALA A 164 -24.06 3.39 4.88
C ALA A 164 -24.97 4.38 5.63
N ARG A 165 -26.04 3.87 6.27
CA ARG A 165 -26.93 4.67 7.12
C ARG A 165 -26.22 5.20 8.36
N ILE A 166 -25.54 4.34 9.14
CA ILE A 166 -24.80 4.77 10.33
C ILE A 166 -23.72 5.80 9.94
N PHE A 167 -22.98 5.56 8.87
CA PHE A 167 -21.96 6.49 8.40
C PHE A 167 -22.56 7.83 7.94
N LYS A 168 -23.71 7.81 7.26
CA LYS A 168 -24.44 9.03 6.91
C LYS A 168 -24.85 9.83 8.16
N ASN A 169 -25.27 9.15 9.22
CA ASN A 169 -25.59 9.80 10.49
C ASN A 169 -24.34 10.44 11.14
N LEU A 170 -23.20 9.74 11.12
CA LEU A 170 -21.92 10.29 11.59
C LEU A 170 -21.46 11.51 10.79
N VAL A 171 -21.68 11.53 9.47
CA VAL A 171 -21.43 12.72 8.64
C VAL A 171 -22.33 13.88 9.03
N ARG A 172 -23.59 13.63 9.37
CA ARG A 172 -24.49 14.68 9.90
C ARG A 172 -23.99 15.22 11.25
N MET A 173 -23.53 14.35 12.14
CA MET A 173 -22.90 14.74 13.41
C MET A 173 -21.64 15.60 13.19
N ASP A 174 -20.81 15.24 12.22
CA ASP A 174 -19.61 16.02 11.87
C ASP A 174 -19.96 17.43 11.37
N GLN A 175 -21.07 17.57 10.62
CA GLN A 175 -21.57 18.85 10.13
C GLN A 175 -22.27 19.69 11.19
N ASP A 176 -22.89 19.06 12.21
CA ASP A 176 -23.57 19.78 13.28
C ASP A 176 -22.56 20.42 14.25
N ILE A 177 -22.54 21.75 14.29
CA ILE A 177 -21.64 22.53 15.14
C ILE A 177 -21.87 22.24 16.63
N LYS A 178 -23.09 21.87 17.03
CA LYS A 178 -23.43 21.54 18.43
C LYS A 178 -22.98 20.13 18.82
N CYS A 179 -22.67 19.28 17.85
CA CYS A 179 -22.24 17.91 18.11
C CYS A 179 -20.72 17.83 18.31
N ASP A 180 -20.30 17.21 19.41
CA ASP A 180 -18.88 17.07 19.77
C ASP A 180 -18.09 16.18 18.79
N PHE A 181 -18.79 15.24 18.15
CA PHE A 181 -18.23 14.32 17.19
C PHE A 181 -17.71 15.07 15.96
N LYS A 182 -16.43 14.87 15.65
CA LYS A 182 -15.78 15.36 14.44
C LYS A 182 -14.83 14.30 13.92
N PHE A 183 -14.89 13.99 12.62
CA PHE A 183 -14.03 12.97 12.02
C PHE A 183 -12.54 13.28 12.22
N VAL A 184 -12.16 14.56 12.13
CA VAL A 184 -10.78 15.03 12.30
C VAL A 184 -10.21 14.78 13.70
N LYS A 185 -11.07 14.51 14.71
CA LYS A 185 -10.63 14.23 16.09
C LYS A 185 -10.31 12.74 16.30
N LEU A 186 -10.78 11.84 15.42
CA LEU A 186 -10.62 10.40 15.59
C LEU A 186 -9.15 9.98 15.38
N TYR A 187 -8.64 9.09 16.24
CA TYR A 187 -7.31 8.49 16.14
C TYR A 187 -7.18 7.58 14.92
N ASN A 188 -8.25 6.84 14.60
CA ASN A 188 -8.29 5.94 13.46
C ASN A 188 -8.87 6.60 12.19
N PHE A 189 -8.86 7.94 12.09
CA PHE A 189 -9.21 8.64 10.85
C PHE A 189 -8.08 8.56 9.84
N ASP A 190 -8.34 7.88 8.71
CA ASP A 190 -7.40 7.70 7.61
C ASP A 190 -7.93 8.31 6.30
N GLU A 191 -7.10 8.33 5.25
CA GLU A 191 -7.45 8.86 3.93
C GLU A 191 -8.64 8.13 3.31
N ARG A 192 -8.83 6.85 3.65
CA ARG A 192 -9.90 5.99 3.13
C ARG A 192 -11.25 6.39 3.73
N MET A 193 -11.32 6.54 5.05
CA MET A 193 -12.48 7.05 5.77
C MET A 193 -12.83 8.46 5.31
N ASN A 194 -11.82 9.31 5.08
CA ASN A 194 -12.05 10.64 4.50
C ASN A 194 -12.62 10.56 3.09
N CYS A 195 -12.10 9.69 2.21
CA CYS A 195 -12.65 9.49 0.88
C CYS A 195 -14.12 9.04 0.92
N TYR A 196 -14.47 8.15 1.84
CA TYR A 196 -15.86 7.70 2.01
C TYR A 196 -16.76 8.83 2.56
N ARG A 197 -16.26 9.64 3.51
CA ARG A 197 -16.92 10.87 3.99
C ARG A 197 -17.18 11.84 2.85
N GLU A 198 -16.19 12.16 2.04
CA GLU A 198 -16.35 13.04 0.87
C GLU A 198 -17.33 12.47 -0.15
N LYS A 199 -17.34 11.15 -0.37
CA LYS A 199 -18.33 10.48 -1.23
C LYS A 199 -19.75 10.69 -0.69
N VAL A 200 -19.98 10.47 0.60
CA VAL A 200 -21.30 10.68 1.24
C VAL A 200 -21.72 12.16 1.18
N LEU A 201 -20.79 13.10 1.41
CA LEU A 201 -21.03 14.53 1.28
C LEU A 201 -21.43 14.91 -0.15
N SER A 202 -20.71 14.40 -1.16
CA SER A 202 -21.00 14.67 -2.57
C SER A 202 -22.38 14.14 -3.00
N VAL A 203 -22.80 12.97 -2.49
CA VAL A 203 -24.13 12.42 -2.76
C VAL A 203 -25.22 13.27 -2.11
N ASN A 204 -25.01 13.72 -0.87
CA ASN A 204 -25.95 14.62 -0.19
C ASN A 204 -26.08 15.97 -0.94
N LEU A 205 -24.97 16.52 -1.42
CA LEU A 205 -24.96 17.77 -2.21
C LEU A 205 -25.72 17.59 -3.53
N LYS A 206 -25.47 16.51 -4.28
CA LYS A 206 -26.19 16.20 -5.53
C LYS A 206 -27.69 16.05 -5.30
N ASN A 207 -28.09 15.35 -4.23
CA ASN A 207 -29.51 15.19 -3.89
C ASN A 207 -30.18 16.52 -3.51
N SER A 208 -29.46 17.40 -2.81
CA SER A 208 -29.94 18.75 -2.48
C SER A 208 -30.07 19.65 -3.71
N LEU A 209 -29.15 19.54 -4.68
CA LEU A 209 -29.24 20.27 -5.94
C LEU A 209 -30.41 19.76 -6.79
N ALA A 210 -30.61 18.44 -6.86
CA ALA A 210 -31.71 17.84 -7.59
C ALA A 210 -33.09 18.22 -7.01
N SER A 211 -33.22 18.33 -5.67
CA SER A 211 -34.47 18.77 -5.05
C SER A 211 -34.76 20.26 -5.29
N LEU A 212 -33.73 21.10 -5.33
CA LEU A 212 -33.87 22.51 -5.72
C LEU A 212 -34.27 22.65 -7.18
N GLN A 213 -33.69 21.86 -8.08
CA GLN A 213 -34.07 21.83 -9.50
C GLN A 213 -35.54 21.43 -9.69
N ARG A 214 -36.01 20.38 -9.00
CA ARG A 214 -37.44 19.99 -9.05
C ARG A 214 -38.36 21.09 -8.56
N ARG A 215 -38.01 21.82 -7.49
CA ARG A 215 -38.81 22.96 -7.02
C ARG A 215 -38.85 24.10 -8.03
N GLN A 216 -37.74 24.37 -8.72
CA GLN A 216 -37.71 25.36 -9.81
C GLN A 216 -38.56 24.91 -11.01
N GLU A 217 -38.58 23.61 -11.33
CA GLU A 217 -39.43 23.05 -12.39
C GLU A 217 -40.91 23.07 -12.00
N GLU A 218 -41.25 22.74 -10.75
CA GLU A 218 -42.61 22.84 -10.20
C GLU A 218 -43.10 24.30 -10.19
N GLN A 219 -42.24 25.26 -9.82
CA GLN A 219 -42.56 26.69 -9.92
C GLN A 219 -42.79 27.14 -11.36
N LYS A 220 -41.93 26.72 -12.30
CA LYS A 220 -42.13 27.01 -13.73
C LYS A 220 -43.43 26.41 -14.28
N GLN A 221 -43.79 25.19 -13.85
CA GLN A 221 -45.06 24.58 -14.25
C GLN A 221 -46.26 25.33 -13.68
N LEU A 222 -46.16 25.84 -12.44
CA LEU A 222 -47.18 26.69 -11.82
C LEU A 222 -47.35 28.01 -12.58
N GLU A 223 -46.25 28.63 -13.01
CA GLU A 223 -46.27 29.87 -13.81
C GLU A 223 -46.90 29.65 -15.19
N THR A 224 -46.61 28.52 -15.85
CA THR A 224 -47.18 28.20 -17.18
C THR A 224 -48.65 27.73 -17.16
N SER A 225 -49.23 27.49 -15.98
CA SER A 225 -50.63 27.04 -15.84
C SER A 225 -51.62 28.14 -15.42
N THR A 226 -51.16 29.39 -15.31
CA THR A 226 -52.08 30.53 -15.18
C THR A 226 -52.68 30.86 -16.56
N PRO A 227 -54.02 30.93 -16.69
CA PRO A 227 -54.65 31.29 -17.96
C PRO A 227 -54.31 32.75 -18.30
N PRO A 228 -54.20 33.11 -19.59
CA PRO A 228 -53.84 34.45 -20.01
C PRO A 228 -54.90 35.43 -19.50
N PHE A 229 -54.50 36.32 -18.60
CA PHE A 229 -55.29 37.47 -18.22
C PHE A 229 -55.55 38.31 -19.48
N VAL A 230 -56.81 38.39 -19.88
CA VAL A 230 -57.28 39.30 -20.94
C VAL A 230 -57.07 40.73 -20.45
N PRO A 231 -56.33 41.59 -21.17
CA PRO A 231 -56.11 42.97 -20.75
C PRO A 231 -57.38 43.76 -21.02
N ASN A 232 -58.05 44.22 -19.96
CA ASN A 232 -59.07 45.23 -20.08
C ASN A 232 -58.38 46.60 -20.25
N ASN A 233 -58.32 47.04 -21.50
CA ASN A 233 -58.07 48.42 -21.86
C ASN A 233 -59.20 49.30 -21.29
N ASN A 234 -58.89 50.25 -20.41
CA ASN A 234 -59.38 51.63 -20.54
C ASN A 234 -58.72 52.59 -19.54
N LEU A 235 -58.41 53.78 -20.08
CA LEU A 235 -58.07 55.06 -19.45
C LEU A 235 -56.59 55.25 -19.06
N LEU A 236 -55.77 55.84 -19.95
CA LEU A 236 -55.54 57.30 -20.12
C LEU A 236 -54.93 57.95 -18.87
N PHE A 237 -53.60 58.15 -18.88
CA PHE A 237 -52.96 59.47 -19.02
C PHE A 237 -51.43 59.34 -18.84
N VAL A 238 -50.70 59.69 -19.90
CA VAL A 238 -49.30 60.15 -19.93
C VAL A 238 -49.36 61.63 -19.44
N PRO A 239 -48.37 62.25 -18.75
CA PRO A 239 -47.00 62.33 -19.27
C PRO A 239 -45.80 62.43 -18.30
N ASN A 240 -44.65 62.03 -18.88
CA ASN A 240 -43.34 62.68 -18.86
C ASN A 240 -42.56 62.81 -17.54
N ASN A 241 -41.35 62.21 -17.47
CA ASN A 241 -40.10 62.91 -17.82
C ASN A 241 -38.82 62.13 -17.43
N LEU A 242 -37.85 62.20 -18.35
CA LEU A 242 -36.39 62.35 -18.19
C LEU A 242 -35.58 61.35 -17.34
N GLU A 243 -34.68 60.59 -17.99
CA GLU A 243 -33.21 60.84 -18.07
C GLU A 243 -32.45 60.43 -16.79
N SER A 244 -31.76 59.28 -16.79
CA SER A 244 -30.32 59.11 -17.05
C SER A 244 -29.37 59.90 -16.13
N GLN A 245 -28.63 59.18 -15.26
CA GLN A 245 -27.23 59.41 -14.82
C GLN A 245 -26.88 58.35 -13.75
N GLN A 246 -25.89 57.46 -13.96
CA GLN A 246 -24.49 57.59 -13.54
C GLN A 246 -24.28 58.04 -12.08
N PHE A 247 -23.85 57.13 -11.19
CA PHE A 247 -22.49 57.08 -10.60
C PHE A 247 -22.41 56.14 -9.38
N ASP A 248 -21.25 55.50 -9.25
CA ASP A 248 -20.77 54.80 -8.06
C ASP A 248 -20.72 55.71 -6.81
N SER A 249 -20.95 55.12 -5.63
CA SER A 249 -19.95 54.97 -4.56
C SER A 249 -20.55 54.88 -3.13
N GLN A 250 -20.11 53.83 -2.43
CA GLN A 250 -19.57 53.82 -1.07
C GLN A 250 -20.40 54.18 0.20
N TYR A 251 -20.31 53.22 1.15
CA TYR A 251 -20.24 53.31 2.62
C TYR A 251 -21.47 53.77 3.43
N THR A 252 -22.02 52.87 4.26
CA THR A 252 -21.92 53.02 5.73
C THR A 252 -22.15 51.71 6.49
N GLN A 253 -21.38 51.57 7.58
CA GLN A 253 -21.42 50.54 8.62
C GLN A 253 -22.67 50.62 9.50
N THR A 254 -23.09 49.51 10.11
CA THR A 254 -23.63 49.56 11.47
C THR A 254 -23.34 48.28 12.26
N ARG A 255 -23.02 48.53 13.53
CA ARG A 255 -22.61 47.66 14.62
C ARG A 255 -23.83 47.28 15.47
N ASN A 256 -23.68 46.18 16.20
CA ASN A 256 -24.32 45.83 17.49
C ASN A 256 -25.73 45.23 17.47
N ALA A 257 -25.79 43.95 17.88
CA ALA A 257 -26.96 43.27 18.43
C ALA A 257 -26.62 42.78 19.85
N GLU A 258 -26.92 43.61 20.84
CA GLU A 258 -27.13 43.21 22.24
C GLU A 258 -28.34 44.01 22.71
N SER A 259 -29.50 43.36 22.80
CA SER A 259 -30.63 43.70 23.69
C SER A 259 -31.84 42.86 23.30
N LEU A 260 -32.19 41.89 24.13
CA LEU A 260 -33.56 41.62 24.61
C LEU A 260 -33.62 40.24 25.27
N LYS A 261 -33.34 40.25 26.57
CA LYS A 261 -33.86 39.30 27.55
C LYS A 261 -34.67 40.12 28.56
N ARG A 262 -35.96 39.82 28.71
CA ARG A 262 -36.73 39.64 29.97
C ARG A 262 -38.22 39.92 29.77
N GLU A 263 -39.01 39.33 30.67
CA GLU A 263 -40.48 39.30 30.82
C GLU A 263 -41.13 38.09 30.12
N PHE A 264 -41.76 37.10 30.78
CA PHE A 264 -42.36 36.99 32.13
C PHE A 264 -42.16 35.56 32.70
N SER A 265 -42.19 35.46 34.03
CA SER A 265 -42.26 34.21 34.80
C SER A 265 -43.64 34.05 35.48
N ASP A 266 -43.94 32.79 35.80
CA ASP A 266 -44.80 32.26 36.89
C ASP A 266 -46.32 32.19 36.74
N ILE A 267 -46.87 30.95 36.83
CA ILE A 267 -47.71 30.44 37.95
C ILE A 267 -47.96 28.92 37.79
N SER A 268 -47.39 28.17 38.74
CA SER A 268 -47.74 26.91 39.45
C SER A 268 -48.64 25.78 38.88
N ASP A 269 -48.08 24.57 39.02
CA ASP A 269 -48.55 23.34 39.71
C ASP A 269 -49.76 22.48 39.26
N SER A 270 -49.40 21.18 39.15
CA SER A 270 -50.13 19.96 39.53
C SER A 270 -51.17 19.36 38.56
N GLY A 271 -51.12 18.03 38.40
CA GLY A 271 -52.30 17.24 38.01
C GLY A 271 -52.08 16.16 36.94
N LEU A 272 -52.02 14.92 37.41
CA LEU A 272 -52.12 13.67 36.68
C LEU A 272 -53.43 13.49 35.86
N LEU A 273 -53.35 12.61 34.84
CA LEU A 273 -54.38 11.73 34.25
C LEU A 273 -55.11 12.09 32.93
N TYR A 274 -55.08 11.07 32.04
CA TYR A 274 -56.06 10.62 31.03
C TYR A 274 -56.31 11.39 29.70
N SER A 275 -55.86 10.74 28.62
CA SER A 275 -56.59 10.30 27.40
C SER A 275 -57.31 11.26 26.45
N SER A 276 -57.45 10.73 25.22
CA SER A 276 -58.41 11.06 24.14
C SER A 276 -58.00 12.28 23.31
N SER A 277 -57.52 12.08 22.07
CA SER A 277 -58.28 11.81 20.84
C SER A 277 -59.11 13.00 20.38
N SER A 278 -58.76 13.55 19.23
CA SER A 278 -59.68 13.98 18.15
C SER A 278 -58.94 14.97 17.26
N GLU A 279 -58.69 14.59 16.01
CA GLU A 279 -59.29 15.27 14.85
C GLU A 279 -58.71 14.67 13.57
N GLU A 280 -59.38 13.63 13.10
CA GLU A 280 -59.58 13.39 11.68
C GLU A 280 -60.32 14.60 11.08
N LEU A 281 -59.85 15.14 9.95
CA LEU A 281 -60.56 15.14 8.66
C LEU A 281 -59.88 16.13 7.70
N GLN A 282 -59.36 15.63 6.58
CA GLN A 282 -59.84 16.04 5.24
C GLN A 282 -59.33 15.09 4.14
N CYS A 283 -60.32 14.51 3.43
CA CYS A 283 -60.35 13.95 2.07
C CYS A 283 -59.30 12.90 1.62
N LYS A 284 -59.61 11.60 1.45
CA LYS A 284 -60.55 10.90 0.51
C LYS A 284 -60.46 11.33 -0.96
N GLN A 285 -59.97 10.42 -1.81
CA GLN A 285 -60.41 10.01 -3.18
C GLN A 285 -59.24 9.26 -3.86
N ARG A 286 -59.28 8.03 -4.42
CA ARG A 286 -60.27 7.07 -4.92
C ARG A 286 -59.68 5.64 -4.75
N ARG A 287 -60.39 4.71 -4.08
CA ARG A 287 -61.07 3.49 -4.61
C ARG A 287 -60.28 2.69 -5.66
N CYS A 288 -59.79 1.47 -5.36
CA CYS A 288 -60.49 0.17 -5.08
C CYS A 288 -60.94 -0.56 -6.34
N ALA A 289 -60.46 -1.81 -6.51
CA ALA A 289 -61.13 -2.99 -7.09
C ALA A 289 -60.03 -3.98 -7.57
N ILE A 290 -59.96 -5.28 -7.28
CA ILE A 290 -60.84 -6.27 -6.64
C ILE A 290 -59.91 -7.41 -6.20
N ASP A 291 -59.97 -7.80 -4.92
CA ASP A 291 -59.73 -9.16 -4.45
C ASP A 291 -61.11 -9.76 -4.13
N ASN A 292 -61.33 -11.04 -4.42
CA ASN A 292 -62.39 -11.81 -3.78
C ASN A 292 -62.15 -13.32 -3.87
N MET A 293 -62.43 -14.00 -2.74
CA MET A 293 -62.48 -15.44 -2.46
C MET A 293 -61.11 -16.10 -2.24
N GLY A 294 -60.69 -16.59 -1.05
CA GLY A 294 -61.43 -17.36 -0.03
C GLY A 294 -61.78 -18.74 -0.61
N ALA A 295 -61.44 -19.91 -0.10
CA ALA A 295 -60.80 -20.39 1.12
C ALA A 295 -60.39 -21.87 0.88
N GLU A 296 -59.81 -22.51 1.91
CA GLU A 296 -59.71 -23.96 2.15
C GLU A 296 -58.62 -24.79 1.43
N GLY A 297 -58.03 -25.72 2.20
CA GLY A 297 -57.62 -27.02 1.67
C GLY A 297 -56.23 -27.51 2.05
N GLU A 298 -56.18 -28.59 2.82
CA GLU A 298 -55.03 -29.28 3.37
C GLU A 298 -54.16 -30.07 2.36
N ASN A 299 -52.94 -30.38 2.80
CA ASN A 299 -52.16 -31.62 2.61
C ASN A 299 -51.69 -32.13 1.21
N SER A 300 -50.37 -32.36 1.19
CA SER A 300 -49.64 -33.52 0.61
C SER A 300 -49.17 -33.52 -0.86
N SER A 301 -47.90 -33.88 -0.99
CA SER A 301 -47.12 -34.43 -2.11
C SER A 301 -47.78 -34.66 -3.48
N LEU A 302 -47.13 -34.17 -4.57
CA LEU A 302 -46.69 -34.99 -5.71
C LEU A 302 -45.83 -34.24 -6.74
N LYS A 303 -45.07 -35.04 -7.46
CA LYS A 303 -44.07 -34.74 -8.48
C LYS A 303 -44.66 -34.13 -9.77
N ALA A 304 -43.84 -33.25 -10.33
CA ALA A 304 -43.47 -33.09 -11.74
C ALA A 304 -44.49 -32.54 -12.76
N VAL A 305 -43.98 -31.56 -13.55
CA VAL A 305 -43.93 -31.56 -15.03
C VAL A 305 -44.28 -30.20 -15.68
N PHE A 306 -43.32 -29.76 -16.52
CA PHE A 306 -43.30 -28.76 -17.61
C PHE A 306 -43.19 -27.24 -17.37
N GLY A 307 -42.09 -26.72 -17.92
CA GLY A 307 -41.81 -25.32 -18.21
C GLY A 307 -40.49 -25.16 -18.99
N GLU A 308 -40.21 -26.03 -19.98
CA GLU A 308 -39.19 -25.75 -21.01
C GLU A 308 -39.76 -24.71 -21.97
N TYR A 309 -39.35 -23.44 -21.87
CA TYR A 309 -39.34 -22.52 -23.00
C TYR A 309 -38.36 -21.37 -22.73
N THR A 310 -37.53 -21.08 -23.73
CA THR A 310 -36.71 -19.87 -23.96
C THR A 310 -35.30 -19.74 -23.32
N TYR A 311 -34.36 -20.61 -23.73
CA TYR A 311 -32.93 -20.25 -23.76
C TYR A 311 -32.42 -19.95 -25.19
N GLU A 312 -33.07 -20.49 -26.22
CA GLU A 312 -32.61 -20.43 -27.61
C GLU A 312 -32.75 -19.02 -28.24
N LYS A 313 -33.76 -18.23 -27.81
CA LYS A 313 -33.94 -16.85 -28.28
C LYS A 313 -32.92 -15.85 -27.70
N ALA A 314 -32.35 -16.14 -26.52
CA ALA A 314 -31.30 -15.30 -25.94
C ALA A 314 -29.95 -15.57 -26.62
N PHE A 315 -29.69 -16.81 -27.03
CA PHE A 315 -28.45 -17.21 -27.68
C PHE A 315 -28.29 -16.61 -29.08
N ASN A 316 -29.36 -16.61 -29.88
CA ASN A 316 -29.32 -16.04 -31.24
C ASN A 316 -29.18 -14.51 -31.22
N LYS A 317 -29.71 -13.83 -30.20
CA LYS A 317 -29.57 -12.38 -30.05
C LYS A 317 -28.13 -11.96 -29.71
N ILE A 318 -27.40 -12.78 -28.95
CA ILE A 318 -26.00 -12.53 -28.60
C ILE A 318 -25.08 -12.80 -29.81
N ASP A 319 -25.35 -13.84 -30.60
CA ASP A 319 -24.54 -14.16 -31.78
C ASP A 319 -24.65 -13.09 -32.89
N ASP A 320 -25.83 -12.48 -33.03
CA ASP A 320 -26.05 -11.37 -33.96
C ASP A 320 -25.38 -10.05 -33.49
N GLU A 321 -25.36 -9.78 -32.18
CA GLU A 321 -24.63 -8.63 -31.61
C GLU A 321 -23.10 -8.78 -31.74
N VAL A 322 -22.56 -10.00 -31.58
CA VAL A 322 -21.14 -10.29 -31.77
C VAL A 322 -20.72 -10.16 -33.24
N LYS A 323 -21.55 -10.62 -34.19
CA LYS A 323 -21.31 -10.44 -35.63
C LYS A 323 -21.36 -8.96 -36.04
N LEU A 324 -22.28 -8.19 -35.46
CA LEU A 324 -22.37 -6.74 -35.68
C LEU A 324 -21.10 -6.03 -35.18
N TYR A 325 -20.61 -6.40 -33.99
CA TYR A 325 -19.38 -5.85 -33.41
C TYR A 325 -18.14 -6.17 -34.25
N HIS A 326 -18.01 -7.40 -34.75
CA HIS A 326 -16.92 -7.80 -35.64
C HIS A 326 -16.96 -7.07 -37.01
N SER A 327 -18.16 -6.76 -37.52
CA SER A 327 -18.31 -6.00 -38.76
C SER A 327 -17.91 -4.53 -38.61
N LEU A 328 -18.23 -3.92 -37.46
CA LEU A 328 -17.86 -2.54 -37.12
C LEU A 328 -16.36 -2.42 -36.87
N PHE A 329 -15.76 -3.44 -36.24
CA PHE A 329 -14.31 -3.50 -36.02
C PHE A 329 -13.52 -3.63 -37.34
N ARG A 330 -14.01 -4.41 -38.30
CA ARG A 330 -13.40 -4.51 -39.65
C ARG A 330 -13.54 -3.23 -40.48
N ARG A 331 -14.65 -2.48 -40.35
CA ARG A 331 -14.83 -1.21 -41.08
C ARG A 331 -13.86 -0.12 -40.63
N ASN A 332 -13.53 -0.04 -39.33
CA ASN A 332 -12.62 0.97 -38.82
C ASN A 332 -11.16 0.71 -39.22
N PHE A 333 -10.76 -0.55 -39.44
CA PHE A 333 -9.39 -0.90 -39.85
C PHE A 333 -9.10 -0.65 -41.34
N ILE A 334 -10.11 -0.60 -42.21
CA ILE A 334 -9.93 -0.33 -43.65
C ILE A 334 -9.76 1.18 -43.92
N SER A 335 -10.03 2.05 -42.94
CA SER A 335 -9.90 3.51 -43.08
C SER A 335 -8.49 4.08 -42.83
N LEU A 336 -7.54 3.26 -42.38
CA LEU A 336 -6.14 3.65 -42.19
C LEU A 336 -5.29 3.02 -43.30
N GLY A 337 -5.29 3.69 -44.45
CA GLY A 337 -4.46 3.32 -45.60
C GLY A 337 -2.97 3.42 -45.28
N VAL A 338 -2.32 2.28 -45.14
CA VAL A 338 -0.86 2.15 -45.25
C VAL A 338 -0.59 0.99 -46.19
N GLN A 339 -0.30 1.33 -47.45
CA GLN A 339 0.29 0.40 -48.41
C GLN A 339 1.78 0.27 -48.10
N THR A 340 2.24 -0.91 -47.67
CA THR A 340 3.66 -1.26 -47.72
C THR A 340 3.93 -2.06 -48.98
N THR A 341 4.60 -1.44 -49.94
CA THR A 341 5.15 -2.10 -51.13
C THR A 341 6.37 -2.95 -50.74
N GLU A 342 6.26 -4.27 -50.85
CA GLU A 342 7.42 -5.17 -50.81
C GLU A 342 8.21 -5.05 -52.12
N LYS A 343 9.46 -4.59 -52.01
CA LYS A 343 10.46 -4.69 -53.09
C LYS A 343 11.42 -5.81 -52.72
N ALA A 344 11.33 -6.91 -53.44
CA ALA A 344 12.32 -7.97 -53.42
C ALA A 344 13.65 -7.45 -53.99
N VAL A 345 14.73 -7.57 -53.21
CA VAL A 345 16.11 -7.46 -53.71
C VAL A 345 16.82 -8.73 -53.29
N SER A 346 17.12 -9.57 -54.28
CA SER A 346 18.02 -10.70 -54.19
C SER A 346 19.47 -10.20 -54.23
N THR A 347 20.31 -10.66 -53.30
CA THR A 347 21.76 -10.69 -53.51
C THR A 347 22.34 -11.95 -52.87
N THR A 348 22.73 -12.86 -53.75
CA THR A 348 23.74 -13.91 -53.57
C THR A 348 25.13 -13.29 -53.33
N ALA A 349 25.93 -13.84 -52.40
CA ALA A 349 27.29 -14.37 -52.68
C ALA A 349 28.15 -14.62 -51.40
N THR A 350 28.65 -15.87 -51.30
CA THR A 350 30.03 -16.32 -51.01
C THR A 350 30.73 -16.14 -49.64
N THR A 351 30.85 -17.29 -48.94
CA THR A 351 32.05 -18.01 -48.45
C THR A 351 33.09 -17.40 -47.48
N ASN A 352 33.34 -18.20 -46.43
CA ASN A 352 34.61 -18.54 -45.74
C ASN A 352 35.21 -17.56 -44.73
N ALA A 353 35.21 -17.97 -43.45
CA ALA A 353 36.44 -18.23 -42.69
C ALA A 353 36.12 -18.97 -41.37
N THR A 354 36.63 -20.18 -41.25
CA THR A 354 36.67 -21.02 -40.05
C THR A 354 37.77 -20.55 -39.10
N SER A 355 37.46 -20.38 -37.81
CA SER A 355 38.45 -20.42 -36.73
C SER A 355 37.87 -21.15 -35.53
N SER A 356 38.30 -22.39 -35.36
CA SER A 356 38.05 -23.28 -34.21
C SER A 356 38.83 -22.81 -32.98
N VAL A 357 38.14 -22.67 -31.85
CA VAL A 357 38.76 -22.58 -30.52
C VAL A 357 38.20 -23.73 -29.69
N GLU A 358 39.07 -24.68 -29.34
CA GLU A 358 38.81 -25.76 -28.39
C GLU A 358 38.64 -25.19 -26.99
N ILE A 359 37.56 -25.57 -26.30
CA ILE A 359 37.40 -25.37 -24.85
C ILE A 359 37.33 -26.75 -24.21
N VAL A 360 38.30 -27.00 -23.31
CA VAL A 360 38.46 -28.19 -22.48
C VAL A 360 37.37 -28.22 -21.39
N PRO A 361 36.65 -29.34 -21.17
CA PRO A 361 35.71 -29.45 -20.07
C PRO A 361 36.42 -29.92 -18.78
N LEU A 362 36.21 -29.17 -17.69
CA LEU A 362 36.55 -29.59 -16.34
C LEU A 362 35.36 -30.34 -15.72
N THR A 363 35.56 -31.62 -15.40
CA THR A 363 34.66 -32.45 -14.59
C THR A 363 34.97 -32.26 -13.10
N PRO A 364 33.98 -32.34 -12.20
CA PRO A 364 34.23 -32.60 -10.79
C PRO A 364 33.83 -34.03 -10.42
N SER A 365 34.80 -34.81 -9.94
CA SER A 365 34.59 -36.12 -9.33
C SER A 365 34.30 -35.98 -7.83
N LEU A 366 33.25 -36.67 -7.40
CA LEU A 366 32.93 -36.99 -6.00
C LEU A 366 34.02 -37.86 -5.34
N ALA A 367 34.37 -37.55 -4.10
CA ALA A 367 34.82 -38.53 -3.10
C ALA A 367 34.56 -38.02 -1.68
N SER A 368 34.27 -38.98 -0.81
CA SER A 368 33.60 -38.94 0.49
C SER A 368 34.52 -38.88 1.72
N ASP A 369 33.91 -38.47 2.84
CA ASP A 369 34.12 -38.89 4.25
C ASP A 369 35.49 -38.81 4.95
N ALA A 370 35.55 -38.08 6.07
CA ALA A 370 35.61 -38.66 7.44
C ALA A 370 36.32 -37.76 8.48
N ALA A 371 35.63 -37.60 9.61
CA ALA A 371 35.97 -37.11 10.96
C ALA A 371 37.45 -36.96 11.40
N LEU A 372 37.73 -35.87 12.14
CA LEU A 372 38.32 -35.91 13.51
C LEU A 372 38.38 -34.49 14.15
N LYS A 373 37.82 -34.39 15.36
CA LYS A 373 38.06 -33.36 16.41
C LYS A 373 38.99 -34.00 17.47
N PRO A 374 39.41 -33.30 18.54
CA PRO A 374 40.14 -32.02 18.65
C PRO A 374 41.36 -32.17 19.60
N ALA A 375 42.17 -31.11 19.81
CA ALA A 375 42.66 -30.69 21.16
C ALA A 375 43.90 -29.77 21.12
N LEU A 376 43.98 -28.96 22.19
CA LEU A 376 45.12 -28.33 22.85
C LEU A 376 45.49 -26.86 22.53
N SER A 377 45.05 -26.05 23.49
CA SER A 377 45.61 -24.82 24.07
C SER A 377 47.15 -24.80 24.25
N ILE A 378 47.74 -23.59 24.33
CA ILE A 378 48.46 -23.03 25.51
C ILE A 378 49.03 -21.61 25.23
N HIS A 379 48.72 -20.71 26.18
CA HIS A 379 49.39 -19.51 26.73
C HIS A 379 50.41 -18.59 26.02
N SER A 380 50.08 -17.29 26.17
CA SER A 380 50.82 -16.12 26.70
C SER A 380 52.19 -15.69 26.14
N SER A 381 52.33 -14.40 25.83
CA SER A 381 52.90 -13.40 26.76
C SER A 381 53.13 -12.05 26.08
N GLU A 382 52.92 -10.99 26.86
CA GLU A 382 53.33 -9.61 26.61
C GLU A 382 54.86 -9.50 26.54
N GLN A 383 55.39 -8.60 25.70
CA GLN A 383 56.39 -7.64 26.16
C GLN A 383 56.56 -6.45 25.21
N THR A 384 56.73 -5.31 25.86
CA THR A 384 56.94 -3.94 25.40
C THR A 384 58.29 -3.74 24.70
N LYS A 385 58.37 -2.77 23.78
CA LYS A 385 59.53 -1.85 23.67
C LYS A 385 59.25 -0.64 22.78
N LYS A 386 59.44 0.54 23.40
CA LYS A 386 59.64 1.86 22.79
C LYS A 386 60.84 1.85 21.83
N CYS A 387 60.80 2.67 20.79
CA CYS A 387 61.89 3.56 20.40
C CYS A 387 61.36 4.70 19.51
N ASP A 388 61.65 5.92 19.95
CA ASP A 388 61.57 7.16 19.18
C ASP A 388 62.64 7.18 18.08
N SER A 389 62.37 7.87 16.96
CA SER A 389 63.32 8.85 16.40
C SER A 389 62.72 9.61 15.22
N ASN A 390 62.86 10.93 15.33
CA ASN A 390 62.68 11.95 14.32
C ASN A 390 63.61 11.72 13.12
N PHE A 391 63.15 12.05 11.90
CA PHE A 391 64.00 12.72 10.92
C PHE A 391 63.16 13.54 9.92
N THR A 392 63.50 14.83 9.84
CA THR A 392 62.92 15.86 8.98
C THR A 392 63.76 16.07 7.72
N ASN A 393 63.05 16.42 6.64
CA ASN A 393 63.36 17.40 5.58
C ASN A 393 64.48 17.17 4.54
N ASN A 394 64.00 17.14 3.30
CA ASN A 394 64.36 17.96 2.11
C ASN A 394 65.75 17.87 1.48
N THR A 395 65.75 17.66 0.16
CA THR A 395 66.43 18.50 -0.86
C THR A 395 65.93 18.07 -2.26
N ASN A 396 65.23 18.95 -2.98
CA ASN A 396 65.72 19.87 -4.04
C ASN A 396 66.03 19.18 -5.37
N VAL A 397 65.34 19.57 -6.45
CA VAL A 397 65.93 20.30 -7.60
C VAL A 397 64.80 21.02 -8.36
N ALA A 398 64.97 22.32 -8.58
CA ALA A 398 64.28 23.10 -9.61
C ALA A 398 65.26 24.12 -10.23
N ASN A 399 64.92 24.56 -11.44
CA ASN A 399 65.29 25.80 -12.15
C ASN A 399 66.34 25.76 -13.27
N THR A 400 65.91 26.23 -14.44
CA THR A 400 66.34 27.50 -15.08
C THR A 400 65.33 27.84 -16.21
N SER A 401 64.48 28.86 -16.01
CA SER A 401 64.58 30.27 -16.49
C SER A 401 64.02 30.52 -17.90
N ASN A 402 62.94 31.31 -18.04
CA ASN A 402 62.96 32.66 -18.65
C ASN A 402 61.57 33.24 -18.98
N SER A 403 61.51 34.57 -18.91
CA SER A 403 60.37 35.46 -19.09
C SER A 403 60.29 36.07 -20.51
N THR A 404 59.05 36.35 -20.96
CA THR A 404 58.58 37.47 -21.84
C THR A 404 59.29 37.80 -23.16
N VAL A 405 58.51 37.86 -24.27
CA VAL A 405 58.24 39.03 -25.14
C VAL A 405 57.39 38.62 -26.37
N GLY A 406 56.34 39.41 -26.69
CA GLY A 406 56.06 39.84 -28.08
C GLY A 406 55.02 39.12 -28.96
N LYS A 407 53.83 39.75 -29.05
CA LYS A 407 52.81 39.75 -30.14
C LYS A 407 53.22 39.23 -31.55
N LYS A 408 52.34 38.44 -32.21
CA LYS A 408 51.62 38.79 -33.48
C LYS A 408 50.78 37.65 -34.08
N TYR A 409 49.56 38.04 -34.47
CA TYR A 409 48.66 37.63 -35.56
C TYR A 409 48.96 36.48 -36.56
N ARG A 410 47.83 35.87 -36.98
CA ARG A 410 47.41 35.33 -38.31
C ARG A 410 47.59 33.83 -38.65
N ASP A 411 46.41 33.23 -38.85
CA ASP A 411 45.90 32.55 -40.06
C ASP A 411 46.52 31.24 -40.62
N HIS A 412 45.59 30.30 -40.81
CA HIS A 412 45.44 29.35 -41.94
C HIS A 412 46.35 28.11 -42.13
N LEU A 413 45.69 26.96 -41.95
CA LEU A 413 45.48 25.85 -42.91
C LEU A 413 46.63 24.93 -43.40
N TYR A 414 46.22 23.65 -43.47
CA TYR A 414 46.64 22.52 -44.33
C TYR A 414 47.80 21.56 -43.92
N PHE A 415 47.36 20.35 -43.54
CA PHE A 415 47.80 18.98 -43.90
C PHE A 415 49.19 18.72 -44.53
N LYS A 416 49.98 17.81 -43.92
CA LYS A 416 50.29 16.43 -44.37
C LYS A 416 51.42 15.85 -43.48
N SER A 417 51.16 14.76 -42.75
CA SER A 417 51.58 13.37 -43.06
C SER A 417 53.10 13.10 -42.97
N SER A 418 53.53 12.35 -41.94
CA SER A 418 54.31 11.10 -42.14
C SER A 418 54.57 10.35 -40.82
N ASN A 419 54.05 9.12 -40.79
CA ASN A 419 54.64 7.85 -40.35
C ASN A 419 55.25 7.61 -38.94
N ASN A 420 54.56 6.66 -38.28
CA ASN A 420 55.07 5.40 -37.71
C ASN A 420 55.94 5.40 -36.44
N HIS A 421 55.31 5.01 -35.32
CA HIS A 421 55.43 3.70 -34.65
C HIS A 421 55.52 3.85 -33.12
N ALA A 422 54.46 3.41 -32.43
CA ALA A 422 54.54 2.46 -31.30
C ALA A 422 53.14 2.27 -30.70
N ASN A 423 52.71 1.01 -30.66
CA ASN A 423 51.40 0.55 -30.20
C ASN A 423 51.21 0.77 -28.70
N ALA A 424 50.15 1.45 -28.32
CA ALA A 424 49.50 1.31 -27.02
C ALA A 424 48.00 1.17 -27.26
N THR A 425 47.48 -0.04 -27.01
CA THR A 425 46.09 -0.42 -27.18
C THR A 425 45.25 0.30 -26.12
N LEU A 426 44.60 1.40 -26.52
CA LEU A 426 43.63 2.12 -25.70
C LEU A 426 42.28 1.40 -25.82
N GLN A 427 41.84 0.70 -24.77
CA GLN A 427 40.43 0.32 -24.65
C GLN A 427 39.62 1.58 -24.39
N THR A 428 38.97 2.10 -25.43
CA THR A 428 37.92 3.12 -25.30
C THR A 428 36.67 2.46 -24.73
N THR A 429 36.41 2.67 -23.44
CA THR A 429 35.09 2.51 -22.84
C THR A 429 34.16 3.58 -23.43
N THR A 430 33.44 3.22 -24.50
CA THR A 430 32.27 3.98 -24.95
C THR A 430 31.23 3.98 -23.84
N THR A 431 30.98 5.14 -23.24
CA THR A 431 29.82 5.39 -22.38
C THR A 431 28.57 5.22 -23.22
N LEU A 432 27.95 4.03 -23.13
CA LEU A 432 26.64 3.74 -23.70
C LEU A 432 25.60 4.61 -23.00
N ASP A 433 25.03 5.57 -23.72
CA ASP A 433 23.79 6.21 -23.35
C ASP A 433 22.71 5.13 -23.23
N ALA A 434 22.11 5.02 -22.04
CA ALA A 434 21.17 3.96 -21.68
C ALA A 434 19.94 3.97 -22.63
N CYS A 435 19.94 3.06 -23.61
CA CYS A 435 18.80 2.85 -24.50
C CYS A 435 17.68 2.14 -23.73
N TYR A 436 16.51 2.76 -23.62
CA TYR A 436 15.30 2.15 -23.09
C TYR A 436 14.74 1.17 -24.13
N VAL A 437 14.76 -0.12 -23.81
CA VAL A 437 14.46 -1.21 -24.75
C VAL A 437 12.95 -1.54 -24.74
N PRO A 438 12.24 -1.48 -25.89
CA PRO A 438 10.85 -1.93 -25.98
C PRO A 438 10.72 -3.46 -25.77
N GLU A 439 9.51 -3.89 -25.39
CA GLU A 439 9.16 -5.27 -25.03
C GLU A 439 9.57 -6.34 -26.07
N THR A 440 9.54 -5.99 -27.36
CA THR A 440 9.94 -6.89 -28.46
C THR A 440 11.45 -7.07 -28.59
N SER A 441 12.25 -6.09 -28.16
CA SER A 441 13.71 -6.14 -28.24
C SER A 441 14.37 -6.84 -27.06
N VAL A 442 13.67 -6.98 -25.93
CA VAL A 442 14.14 -7.75 -24.76
C VAL A 442 14.34 -9.23 -25.14
N ILE A 443 13.52 -9.76 -26.05
CA ILE A 443 13.65 -11.13 -26.56
C ILE A 443 14.86 -11.26 -27.49
N SER A 444 15.19 -10.22 -28.27
CA SER A 444 16.27 -10.25 -29.27
C SER A 444 17.66 -9.98 -28.71
N CYS A 445 17.81 -9.69 -27.41
CA CYS A 445 19.11 -9.45 -26.80
C CYS A 445 20.00 -10.69 -26.86
N ASP A 446 21.30 -10.48 -27.01
CA ASP A 446 22.27 -11.57 -26.97
C ASP A 446 22.49 -12.03 -25.51
N ILE A 447 22.88 -13.29 -25.37
CA ILE A 447 23.16 -13.87 -24.05
C ILE A 447 24.42 -13.22 -23.48
N GLY A 448 24.35 -12.77 -22.23
CA GLY A 448 25.43 -12.05 -21.55
C GLY A 448 25.33 -10.52 -21.63
N GLU A 449 24.45 -9.97 -22.48
CA GLU A 449 24.24 -8.53 -22.52
C GLU A 449 23.47 -8.02 -21.29
N THR A 450 23.91 -6.89 -20.72
CA THR A 450 23.26 -6.21 -19.59
C THR A 450 22.42 -5.03 -20.06
N PHE A 451 21.21 -4.90 -19.52
CA PHE A 451 20.23 -3.86 -19.84
C PHE A 451 19.77 -3.14 -18.58
N LYS A 452 19.47 -1.85 -18.74
CA LYS A 452 18.82 -1.06 -17.68
C LYS A 452 17.30 -1.14 -17.83
N LEU A 453 16.67 -1.98 -17.02
CA LEU A 453 15.22 -2.11 -16.91
C LEU A 453 14.67 -1.08 -15.92
N ARG A 454 13.79 -0.18 -16.41
CA ARG A 454 13.06 0.74 -15.54
C ARG A 454 11.64 0.25 -15.28
N GLY A 455 11.29 0.03 -14.02
CA GLY A 455 10.00 -0.52 -13.62
C GLY A 455 9.70 -0.46 -12.13
N THR A 456 8.49 -0.81 -11.73
CA THR A 456 8.10 -0.96 -10.33
C THR A 456 8.21 -2.42 -9.92
N ILE A 457 8.79 -2.69 -8.74
CA ILE A 457 8.81 -4.04 -8.19
C ILE A 457 7.42 -4.29 -7.58
N VAL A 458 6.69 -5.25 -8.14
CA VAL A 458 5.32 -5.57 -7.72
C VAL A 458 5.25 -6.75 -6.75
N GLY A 459 6.34 -7.52 -6.62
CA GLY A 459 6.39 -8.65 -5.70
C GLY A 459 7.74 -9.35 -5.68
N VAL A 460 7.90 -10.30 -4.77
CA VAL A 460 9.07 -11.19 -4.67
C VAL A 460 8.63 -12.65 -4.52
N LEU A 461 9.40 -13.58 -5.09
CA LEU A 461 9.23 -15.03 -4.93
C LEU A 461 10.52 -15.66 -4.39
N PRO A 462 10.45 -16.56 -3.39
CA PRO A 462 9.23 -16.99 -2.69
C PRO A 462 8.57 -15.83 -1.92
N ASN A 463 7.24 -15.76 -1.98
CA ASN A 463 6.50 -14.76 -1.22
C ASN A 463 6.43 -15.23 0.25
N PRO A 464 6.89 -14.42 1.22
CA PRO A 464 6.89 -14.81 2.64
C PRO A 464 5.50 -14.99 3.26
N TYR A 465 4.42 -14.67 2.53
CA TYR A 465 3.05 -14.99 2.95
C TYR A 465 2.61 -16.40 2.58
N PHE A 466 3.35 -17.11 1.70
CA PHE A 466 3.04 -18.49 1.32
C PHE A 466 3.67 -19.52 2.26
N SER A 467 4.81 -19.19 2.85
CA SER A 467 5.50 -20.05 3.81
C SER A 467 6.01 -19.25 4.98
N SER A 468 5.66 -19.68 6.20
CA SER A 468 6.18 -19.08 7.42
C SER A 468 7.62 -19.53 7.72
N ASN A 469 8.13 -20.57 7.06
CA ASN A 469 9.39 -21.24 7.43
C ASN A 469 10.31 -21.37 6.21
N ILE A 470 10.82 -20.25 5.71
CA ILE A 470 11.84 -20.25 4.64
C ILE A 470 13.21 -20.29 5.32
N THR A 471 13.82 -21.48 5.40
CA THR A 471 15.10 -21.69 6.10
C THR A 471 16.32 -21.53 5.19
N THR A 472 16.15 -21.68 3.88
CA THR A 472 17.17 -21.40 2.87
C THR A 472 16.55 -20.62 1.73
N LEU A 473 17.34 -19.78 1.09
CA LEU A 473 16.91 -18.95 -0.02
C LEU A 473 18.02 -19.01 -1.07
N ASP A 474 17.98 -20.09 -1.85
CA ASP A 474 18.99 -20.37 -2.88
C ASP A 474 18.75 -19.47 -4.12
N GLU A 475 17.49 -19.15 -4.39
CA GLU A 475 17.08 -18.24 -5.46
C GLU A 475 16.02 -17.25 -4.94
N LEU A 476 16.16 -15.98 -5.33
CA LEU A 476 15.16 -14.95 -5.09
C LEU A 476 14.75 -14.32 -6.42
N ILE A 477 13.47 -14.26 -6.71
CA ILE A 477 12.95 -13.68 -7.96
C ILE A 477 12.24 -12.38 -7.64
N LEU A 478 12.65 -11.29 -8.28
CA LEU A 478 11.93 -10.03 -8.29
C LEU A 478 10.93 -10.00 -9.45
N LEU A 479 9.73 -9.53 -9.17
CA LEU A 479 8.70 -9.33 -10.18
C LEU A 479 8.65 -7.85 -10.52
N VAL A 480 9.13 -7.49 -11.71
CA VAL A 480 9.28 -6.11 -12.13
C VAL A 480 8.25 -5.77 -13.21
N LYS A 481 7.37 -4.81 -12.94
CA LYS A 481 6.44 -4.23 -13.91
C LYS A 481 7.14 -3.08 -14.65
N PRO A 482 7.52 -3.22 -15.93
CA PRO A 482 8.19 -2.16 -16.67
C PRO A 482 7.29 -0.93 -16.87
N VAL A 483 7.90 0.27 -16.90
CA VAL A 483 7.18 1.54 -17.11
C VAL A 483 6.43 1.59 -18.44
N PHE A 484 6.96 0.92 -19.46
CA PHE A 484 6.37 0.89 -20.80
C PHE A 484 5.19 -0.09 -20.95
N SER A 485 4.88 -0.89 -19.93
CA SER A 485 3.70 -1.77 -19.95
C SER A 485 2.44 -0.90 -20.11
N LYS A 486 1.85 -0.96 -21.32
CA LYS A 486 0.63 -0.19 -21.67
C LYS A 486 -0.62 -0.76 -20.99
N VAL A 487 -0.50 -1.94 -20.38
CA VAL A 487 -1.60 -2.65 -19.73
C VAL A 487 -1.93 -1.97 -18.41
N ARG A 488 -2.91 -1.06 -18.48
CA ARG A 488 -3.47 -0.32 -17.35
C ARG A 488 -4.75 -1.01 -16.89
N GLY A 489 -4.91 -1.19 -15.58
CA GLY A 489 -6.22 -1.49 -14.97
C GLY A 489 -6.53 -2.95 -14.62
N TYR A 490 -5.65 -3.92 -14.89
CA TYR A 490 -5.88 -5.29 -14.43
C TYR A 490 -5.36 -5.50 -13.01
N SER A 491 -6.17 -6.14 -12.16
CA SER A 491 -5.79 -6.61 -10.82
C SER A 491 -4.72 -7.70 -10.86
N SER A 492 -4.51 -8.29 -12.04
CA SER A 492 -3.75 -9.52 -12.22
C SER A 492 -2.80 -9.34 -13.40
N LEU A 493 -1.54 -9.67 -13.18
CA LEU A 493 -0.41 -9.40 -14.07
C LEU A 493 0.02 -10.68 -14.76
N LEU A 494 0.33 -10.63 -16.05
CA LEU A 494 0.80 -11.77 -16.82
C LEU A 494 2.33 -11.79 -16.91
N TYR A 495 2.95 -12.95 -16.71
CA TYR A 495 4.39 -13.12 -16.93
C TYR A 495 4.78 -12.84 -18.38
N ASN A 496 5.95 -12.20 -18.55
CA ASN A 496 6.54 -11.83 -19.84
C ASN A 496 5.70 -10.90 -20.72
N VAL A 497 4.63 -10.32 -20.16
CA VAL A 497 3.79 -9.30 -20.80
C VAL A 497 3.67 -8.09 -19.88
N ASP A 498 3.12 -8.30 -18.68
CA ASP A 498 2.96 -7.21 -17.69
C ASP A 498 4.13 -7.13 -16.71
N VAL A 499 4.78 -8.27 -16.46
CA VAL A 499 5.81 -8.43 -15.44
C VAL A 499 6.96 -9.27 -15.98
N ILE A 500 8.17 -8.80 -15.74
CA ILE A 500 9.41 -9.52 -16.01
C ILE A 500 9.88 -10.18 -14.71
N GLN A 501 10.16 -11.48 -14.77
CA GLN A 501 10.82 -12.22 -13.69
C GLN A 501 12.32 -11.95 -13.76
N VAL A 502 12.89 -11.42 -12.68
CA VAL A 502 14.34 -11.16 -12.55
C VAL A 502 14.90 -11.99 -11.41
N THR A 503 15.69 -13.00 -11.73
CA THR A 503 16.33 -13.91 -10.78
C THR A 503 17.56 -13.27 -10.14
N ILE A 504 17.74 -13.49 -8.84
CA ILE A 504 18.89 -13.06 -8.06
C ILE A 504 19.65 -14.31 -7.65
N LEU A 505 20.85 -14.49 -8.21
CA LEU A 505 21.70 -15.65 -7.96
C LEU A 505 22.54 -15.50 -6.68
N ASP A 506 22.97 -14.28 -6.34
CA ASP A 506 23.70 -13.98 -5.11
C ASP A 506 22.81 -13.18 -4.14
N VAL A 507 21.94 -13.92 -3.47
CA VAL A 507 20.95 -13.39 -2.52
C VAL A 507 21.62 -12.65 -1.36
N SER A 508 22.77 -13.14 -0.87
CA SER A 508 23.52 -12.52 0.22
C SER A 508 24.07 -11.14 -0.17
N LYS A 509 24.72 -11.05 -1.33
CA LYS A 509 25.21 -9.78 -1.89
C LYS A 509 24.05 -8.82 -2.15
N PHE A 510 22.93 -9.30 -2.68
CA PHE A 510 21.73 -8.48 -2.88
C PHE A 510 21.23 -7.86 -1.57
N PHE A 511 21.04 -8.66 -0.51
CA PHE A 511 20.58 -8.16 0.80
C PHE A 511 21.54 -7.13 1.42
N SER A 512 22.84 -7.40 1.34
CA SER A 512 23.89 -6.46 1.78
C SER A 512 23.76 -5.11 1.07
N LEU A 513 23.58 -5.14 -0.24
CA LEU A 513 23.53 -3.94 -1.07
C LEU A 513 22.26 -3.08 -0.87
N ILE A 514 21.11 -3.72 -0.65
CA ILE A 514 19.86 -3.00 -0.33
C ILE A 514 19.79 -2.56 1.14
N GLY A 515 20.79 -2.90 1.95
CA GLY A 515 20.88 -2.53 3.37
C GLY A 515 19.95 -3.31 4.28
N THR A 516 19.44 -4.46 3.85
CA THR A 516 18.65 -5.35 4.70
C THR A 516 19.61 -6.32 5.38
N LYS A 517 19.76 -6.22 6.71
CA LYS A 517 20.59 -7.17 7.45
C LYS A 517 19.91 -8.53 7.48
N LEU A 518 20.68 -9.57 7.17
CA LEU A 518 20.35 -10.94 7.51
C LEU A 518 20.72 -11.14 8.98
N GLU A 519 19.82 -10.78 9.90
CA GLU A 519 20.04 -11.05 11.33
C GLU A 519 19.70 -12.52 11.60
N SER A 520 20.72 -13.29 12.03
CA SER A 520 20.51 -14.65 12.52
C SER A 520 20.01 -14.58 13.97
N HIS A 521 18.76 -14.94 14.22
CA HIS A 521 18.32 -15.27 15.57
C HIS A 521 18.73 -16.72 15.84
N GLU A 522 19.54 -16.96 16.88
CA GLU A 522 19.93 -18.31 17.32
C GLU A 522 20.69 -19.17 16.29
N GLY A 523 21.35 -18.53 15.31
CA GLY A 523 22.19 -19.22 14.31
C GLY A 523 21.45 -19.68 13.04
N ALA A 524 20.13 -19.48 12.96
CA ALA A 524 19.36 -19.67 11.72
C ALA A 524 18.78 -18.32 11.26
N ILE A 525 18.86 -18.03 9.96
CA ILE A 525 18.22 -16.85 9.38
C ILE A 525 16.77 -17.22 9.04
N ASP A 526 15.81 -16.54 9.66
CA ASP A 526 14.41 -16.62 9.23
C ASP A 526 14.20 -15.71 8.02
N TYR A 527 14.34 -16.28 6.82
CA TYR A 527 14.15 -15.53 5.58
C TYR A 527 12.71 -15.03 5.43
N SER A 528 11.71 -15.56 6.14
CA SER A 528 10.33 -15.07 6.05
C SER A 528 10.21 -13.62 6.56
N VAL A 529 10.91 -13.28 7.64
CA VAL A 529 10.91 -11.92 8.21
C VAL A 529 11.70 -10.97 7.33
N VAL A 530 12.87 -11.42 6.85
CA VAL A 530 13.72 -10.67 5.92
C VAL A 530 12.96 -10.35 4.64
N LEU A 531 12.30 -11.35 4.05
CA LEU A 531 11.52 -11.18 2.82
C LEU A 531 10.27 -10.31 3.03
N LYS A 532 9.62 -10.33 4.20
CA LYS A 532 8.52 -9.37 4.50
C LYS A 532 9.02 -7.94 4.53
N THR A 533 10.16 -7.73 5.18
CA THR A 533 10.81 -6.43 5.24
C THR A 533 11.21 -5.96 3.85
N LEU A 534 11.80 -6.87 3.05
CA LEU A 534 12.16 -6.64 1.65
C LEU A 534 10.94 -6.26 0.81
N LEU A 535 9.89 -7.06 0.89
CA LEU A 535 8.67 -6.89 0.11
C LEU A 535 8.03 -5.53 0.43
N ASN A 536 7.85 -5.22 1.72
CA ASN A 536 7.32 -3.92 2.14
C ASN A 536 8.18 -2.73 1.69
N LYS A 537 9.50 -2.92 1.62
CA LYS A 537 10.44 -1.89 1.17
C LYS A 537 10.44 -1.70 -0.36
N LEU A 538 10.29 -2.78 -1.12
CA LEU A 538 10.40 -2.75 -2.58
C LEU A 538 9.07 -2.53 -3.29
N THR A 539 7.94 -2.90 -2.68
CA THR A 539 6.61 -2.78 -3.31
C THR A 539 5.87 -1.49 -2.94
N THR A 540 6.58 -0.43 -2.55
CA THR A 540 6.03 0.89 -2.22
C THR A 540 5.37 1.62 -3.40
N GLY A 541 5.46 1.05 -4.60
CA GLY A 541 5.05 1.70 -5.85
C GLY A 541 6.13 2.60 -6.45
N ASP A 542 7.34 2.58 -5.90
CA ASP A 542 8.46 3.32 -6.45
C ASP A 542 8.92 2.78 -7.82
N LEU A 543 9.59 3.64 -8.59
CA LEU A 543 10.24 3.28 -9.83
C LEU A 543 11.69 2.96 -9.56
N TYR A 544 12.13 1.81 -10.04
CA TYR A 544 13.49 1.33 -9.94
C TYR A 544 14.13 1.26 -11.32
N ASP A 545 15.39 1.64 -11.35
CA ASP A 545 16.31 1.49 -12.47
C ASP A 545 17.20 0.28 -12.13
N ILE A 546 16.93 -0.85 -12.79
CA ILE A 546 17.48 -2.17 -12.47
C ILE A 546 18.38 -2.68 -13.60
N ASN A 547 19.62 -3.08 -13.31
CA ASN A 547 20.48 -3.68 -14.33
C ASN A 547 20.25 -5.20 -14.38
N ILE A 548 19.80 -5.71 -15.52
CA ILE A 548 19.52 -7.14 -15.72
C ILE A 548 20.35 -7.70 -16.87
N THR A 549 20.80 -8.94 -16.76
CA THR A 549 21.56 -9.66 -17.78
C THR A 549 20.75 -10.86 -18.27
N LYS A 550 20.76 -11.12 -19.58
CA LYS A 550 20.14 -12.32 -20.15
C LYS A 550 21.09 -13.50 -19.97
N CYS A 551 20.73 -14.47 -19.13
CA CYS A 551 21.56 -15.65 -18.86
C CYS A 551 20.92 -16.90 -19.48
N MET A 552 21.76 -17.79 -20.03
CA MET A 552 21.33 -19.09 -20.51
C MET A 552 21.04 -20.01 -19.32
N VAL A 553 19.99 -20.82 -19.45
CA VAL A 553 19.60 -21.84 -18.47
C VAL A 553 19.51 -23.16 -19.19
N THR A 554 20.29 -24.14 -18.75
CA THR A 554 20.29 -25.48 -19.32
C THR A 554 19.43 -26.39 -18.46
N PHE A 555 18.44 -27.04 -19.08
CA PHE A 555 17.66 -28.10 -18.47
C PHE A 555 18.35 -29.46 -18.66
N GLU A 556 17.99 -30.45 -17.84
CA GLU A 556 18.67 -31.75 -17.78
C GLU A 556 18.73 -32.50 -19.13
N GLU A 557 17.76 -32.29 -20.01
CA GLU A 557 17.67 -32.89 -21.35
C GLU A 557 18.46 -32.14 -22.44
N GLY A 558 19.37 -31.23 -22.06
CA GLY A 558 20.18 -30.42 -23.00
C GLY A 558 19.42 -29.29 -23.68
N TYR A 559 18.16 -29.08 -23.30
CA TYR A 559 17.39 -27.93 -23.74
C TYR A 559 17.86 -26.66 -23.03
N ASN A 560 18.13 -25.63 -23.80
CA ASN A 560 18.51 -24.34 -23.25
C ASN A 560 17.32 -23.39 -23.33
N THR A 561 17.13 -22.55 -22.32
CA THR A 561 16.29 -21.36 -22.41
C THR A 561 17.08 -20.17 -21.87
N TYR A 562 16.43 -19.04 -21.66
CA TYR A 562 17.06 -17.90 -21.00
C TYR A 562 16.21 -17.40 -19.85
N MET A 563 16.87 -16.81 -18.85
CA MET A 563 16.26 -16.08 -17.76
C MET A 563 16.90 -14.70 -17.63
N TRP A 564 16.19 -13.76 -17.01
CA TRP A 564 16.77 -12.47 -16.64
C TRP A 564 17.38 -12.58 -15.25
N VAL A 565 18.65 -12.23 -15.13
CA VAL A 565 19.38 -12.23 -13.86
C VAL A 565 19.71 -10.80 -13.45
N LEU A 566 19.55 -10.47 -12.18
CA LEU A 566 19.96 -9.19 -11.63
C LEU A 566 21.49 -9.06 -11.63
N ASN A 567 22.03 -8.07 -12.34
CA ASN A 567 23.45 -7.79 -12.34
C ASN A 567 23.83 -6.94 -11.11
N LEU A 568 24.49 -7.56 -10.13
CA LEU A 568 24.87 -6.96 -8.84
C LEU A 568 26.23 -6.22 -8.86
N ASP A 569 26.95 -6.19 -9.99
CA ASP A 569 28.30 -5.60 -10.06
C ASP A 569 28.30 -4.09 -10.32
N HIS A 570 27.16 -3.54 -10.72
CA HIS A 570 26.96 -2.11 -10.95
C HIS A 570 25.90 -1.55 -9.99
N ARG A 571 25.62 -0.25 -10.03
CA ARG A 571 24.49 0.35 -9.27
C ARG A 571 23.18 -0.27 -9.75
N PHE A 572 22.83 -1.41 -9.16
CA PHE A 572 21.87 -2.39 -9.67
C PHE A 572 20.43 -2.04 -9.30
N LEU A 573 20.24 -1.18 -8.31
CA LEU A 573 18.94 -0.72 -7.87
C LEU A 573 19.05 0.76 -7.49
N GLU A 574 18.85 1.63 -8.48
CA GLU A 574 18.62 3.05 -8.20
C GLU A 574 17.11 3.25 -8.10
N ILE A 575 16.64 3.85 -7.01
CA ILE A 575 15.29 4.42 -7.00
C ILE A 575 15.35 5.51 -8.07
N ALA A 576 14.78 5.24 -9.24
CA ALA A 576 14.66 6.23 -10.28
C ALA A 576 13.96 7.41 -9.62
N PRO A 577 14.40 8.67 -9.83
CA PRO A 577 13.80 9.83 -9.21
C PRO A 577 12.30 9.82 -9.50
N THR A 578 11.53 9.24 -8.59
CA THR A 578 10.10 9.26 -8.64
C THR A 578 9.79 10.71 -8.38
N VAL A 579 8.95 11.29 -9.23
CA VAL A 579 8.31 12.55 -8.88
C VAL A 579 7.45 12.19 -7.68
N PHE A 580 8.04 12.24 -6.47
CA PHE A 580 7.34 12.02 -5.21
C PHE A 580 6.14 12.94 -5.26
N LYS A 581 4.95 12.37 -5.47
CA LYS A 581 3.66 13.02 -5.24
C LYS A 581 3.38 13.08 -3.74
N ASN A 582 4.41 13.26 -2.90
CA ASN A 582 4.20 13.79 -1.57
C ASN A 582 3.56 15.14 -1.80
N GLU A 583 2.26 15.17 -1.53
CA GLU A 583 1.33 16.28 -1.61
C GLU A 583 1.84 17.45 -2.46
N ARG A 584 1.27 17.62 -3.66
CA ARG A 584 1.23 18.91 -4.36
C ARG A 584 0.46 19.97 -3.56
N ARG A 585 0.59 20.03 -2.23
CA ARG A 585 0.58 21.34 -1.59
C ARG A 585 1.85 21.98 -2.13
N PRO A 586 1.78 23.08 -2.89
CA PRO A 586 2.97 23.88 -3.10
C PRO A 586 3.48 24.17 -1.69
N PHE A 587 4.58 23.54 -1.29
CA PHE A 587 5.38 24.06 -0.21
C PHE A 587 5.58 25.51 -0.61
N ARG A 588 4.87 26.46 0.02
CA ARG A 588 5.40 27.81 0.11
C ARG A 588 6.77 27.53 0.70
N LYS A 589 7.82 27.60 -0.13
CA LYS A 589 9.17 27.17 0.23
C LYS A 589 9.54 27.96 1.47
N LYS A 590 9.29 27.38 2.64
CA LYS A 590 9.73 27.95 3.90
C LYS A 590 11.24 27.97 3.78
N LEU A 591 11.83 29.11 4.12
CA LEU A 591 13.27 29.26 4.07
C LEU A 591 13.87 28.25 5.05
N VAL A 592 14.79 27.44 4.55
CA VAL A 592 15.54 26.51 5.39
C VAL A 592 16.65 27.31 6.06
N LEU A 593 16.57 27.42 7.39
CA LEU A 593 17.46 28.22 8.22
C LEU A 593 18.15 27.34 9.27
N GLU A 594 19.28 27.82 9.78
CA GLU A 594 19.82 27.35 11.06
C GLU A 594 19.19 28.17 12.19
N VAL A 595 19.19 27.65 13.41
CA VAL A 595 18.60 28.29 14.58
C VAL A 595 19.23 29.65 14.86
N LYS A 596 20.55 29.78 14.69
CA LYS A 596 21.27 31.06 14.80
C LYS A 596 20.83 32.13 13.81
N ASP A 597 20.27 31.73 12.66
CA ASP A 597 19.89 32.63 11.57
C ASP A 597 18.42 33.07 11.65
N ILE A 598 17.69 32.61 12.68
CA ILE A 598 16.29 32.96 12.88
C ILE A 598 16.19 34.40 13.40
N ASP A 599 15.61 35.28 12.59
CA ASP A 599 15.26 36.64 13.02
C ASP A 599 13.73 36.79 13.10
N THR A 600 13.19 36.93 14.33
CA THR A 600 11.74 37.04 14.59
C THR A 600 11.10 38.25 13.92
N LYS A 601 11.88 39.30 13.61
CA LYS A 601 11.38 40.51 12.95
C LYS A 601 11.10 40.30 11.46
N ASN A 602 11.89 39.45 10.83
CA ASN A 602 11.87 39.23 9.39
C ASN A 602 11.31 37.86 8.98
N CYS A 603 11.23 36.91 9.92
CA CYS A 603 10.89 35.52 9.66
C CYS A 603 9.82 35.02 10.64
N HIS A 604 8.57 34.95 10.16
CA HIS A 604 7.46 34.36 10.92
C HIS A 604 7.31 32.84 10.72
N SER A 605 8.02 32.26 9.74
CA SER A 605 7.99 30.82 9.47
C SER A 605 9.27 30.35 8.83
N ALA A 606 9.83 29.25 9.33
CA ALA A 606 11.03 28.63 8.78
C ALA A 606 10.93 27.11 8.75
N SER A 607 11.86 26.50 8.04
CA SER A 607 12.18 25.08 8.13
C SER A 607 13.55 24.95 8.76
N VAL A 608 13.71 24.09 9.77
CA VAL A 608 15.02 23.84 10.40
C VAL A 608 15.28 22.35 10.43
N PHE A 609 16.50 21.94 10.07
CA PHE A 609 16.95 20.57 10.31
C PHE A 609 17.57 20.51 11.70
N GLY A 610 17.07 19.62 12.56
CA GLY A 610 17.54 19.52 13.93
C GLY A 610 17.55 18.09 14.44
N PHE A 611 18.42 17.83 15.40
CA PHE A 611 18.48 16.62 16.17
C PHE A 611 17.51 16.72 17.35
N LEU A 612 16.57 15.78 17.45
CA LEU A 612 15.55 15.77 18.48
C LEU A 612 16.12 15.20 19.79
N VAL A 613 16.12 16.03 20.84
CA VAL A 613 16.76 15.75 22.14
C VAL A 613 15.75 15.24 23.17
N GLY A 614 14.60 15.90 23.27
CA GLY A 614 13.65 15.65 24.35
C GLY A 614 12.21 15.94 23.96
N VAL A 615 11.29 15.38 24.75
CA VAL A 615 9.87 15.68 24.69
C VAL A 615 9.28 15.80 26.09
N GLU A 616 8.35 16.73 26.24
CA GLU A 616 7.58 16.96 27.45
C GLU A 616 6.10 17.12 27.10
N ASN A 617 5.20 16.57 27.92
CA ASN A 617 3.76 16.70 27.70
C ASN A 617 3.14 17.52 28.82
N MET A 618 2.88 18.80 28.57
CA MET A 618 2.20 19.67 29.53
C MET A 618 0.85 20.12 29.00
N ASN A 619 -0.20 19.90 29.79
CA ASN A 619 -1.55 20.42 29.52
C ASN A 619 -2.08 20.04 28.13
N SER A 620 -1.93 18.77 27.73
CA SER A 620 -2.34 18.25 26.42
C SER A 620 -1.60 18.90 25.23
N ARG A 621 -0.41 19.45 25.45
CA ARG A 621 0.50 19.92 24.40
C ARG A 621 1.84 19.26 24.57
N TYR A 622 2.45 18.90 23.44
CA TYR A 622 3.78 18.35 23.43
C TYR A 622 4.78 19.47 23.18
N TYR A 623 5.85 19.51 23.97
CA TYR A 623 6.98 20.38 23.78
C TYR A 623 8.14 19.51 23.33
N LEU A 624 8.57 19.69 22.08
CA LEU A 624 9.75 19.04 21.54
C LEU A 624 10.95 19.96 21.72
N TYR A 625 12.06 19.37 22.16
CA TYR A 625 13.33 20.06 22.31
C TYR A 625 14.29 19.49 21.29
N PHE A 626 14.83 20.35 20.41
CA PHE A 626 15.79 19.94 19.39
C PHE A 626 16.97 20.91 19.32
N THR A 627 18.08 20.47 18.74
CA THR A 627 19.25 21.31 18.49
C THR A 627 19.79 21.08 17.08
N ASP A 628 20.27 22.13 16.43
CA ASP A 628 21.11 22.03 15.22
C ASP A 628 22.59 22.33 15.53
N PHE A 629 22.93 22.38 16.83
CA PHE A 629 24.24 22.76 17.38
C PHE A 629 24.66 24.19 17.02
N THR A 630 23.69 25.09 16.83
CA THR A 630 23.95 26.52 16.68
C THR A 630 23.31 27.30 17.82
N SER A 631 24.02 28.31 18.31
CA SER A 631 23.55 29.11 19.44
C SER A 631 22.72 30.31 18.98
N HIS A 632 21.64 30.62 19.69
CA HIS A 632 20.82 31.80 19.46
C HIS A 632 20.57 32.56 20.78
N LYS A 633 20.75 33.88 20.74
CA LYS A 633 20.73 34.76 21.94
C LYS A 633 19.39 34.77 22.70
N MET A 634 18.29 34.41 22.03
CA MET A 634 16.94 34.39 22.61
C MET A 634 16.49 32.99 23.07
N LEU A 635 17.39 32.00 23.14
CA LEU A 635 17.09 30.64 23.62
C LEU A 635 17.43 30.42 25.09
N ASP A 636 17.63 31.49 25.87
CA ASP A 636 17.93 31.37 27.30
C ASP A 636 16.65 31.11 28.11
N TYR A 637 16.14 29.89 28.07
CA TYR A 637 14.98 29.51 28.88
C TYR A 637 15.41 29.17 30.31
N PRO A 638 14.72 29.70 31.33
CA PRO A 638 15.12 29.53 32.72
C PRO A 638 14.97 28.08 33.24
N TYR A 639 14.11 27.27 32.61
CA TYR A 639 13.81 25.91 33.03
C TYR A 639 13.71 24.96 31.82
N ILE A 640 14.78 24.20 31.53
CA ILE A 640 14.74 23.07 30.60
C ILE A 640 15.38 21.86 31.27
N ASN A 641 14.62 20.78 31.39
CA ASN A 641 15.03 19.51 32.01
C ASN A 641 15.79 18.57 31.04
N TYR A 642 16.12 19.04 29.83
CA TYR A 642 16.71 18.25 28.74
C TYR A 642 18.02 18.84 28.22
N ASP A 643 18.76 19.53 29.08
CA ASP A 643 20.04 20.15 28.76
C ASP A 643 21.19 19.13 28.70
N PHE A 644 20.95 17.87 28.36
CA PHE A 644 21.97 16.82 28.23
C PHE A 644 21.72 15.88 27.05
N MET A 645 22.78 15.28 26.51
CA MET A 645 22.73 14.31 25.40
C MET A 645 23.15 12.90 25.84
N PHE A 646 22.41 11.87 25.40
CA PHE A 646 22.69 10.43 25.44
C PHE A 646 22.84 9.77 26.83
N GLN A 647 23.15 10.52 27.88
CA GLN A 647 23.17 10.25 29.33
C GLN A 647 23.76 11.55 29.95
N GLU A 648 23.62 11.80 31.25
CA GLU A 648 23.98 13.08 31.93
C GLU A 648 25.45 13.58 31.77
N ASN A 649 26.27 12.95 30.92
CA ASN A 649 27.69 13.21 30.75
C ASN A 649 28.03 14.34 29.77
N ARG A 650 27.08 14.86 28.98
CA ARG A 650 27.35 15.99 28.08
C ARG A 650 26.20 16.99 28.07
N PRO A 651 26.36 18.16 28.72
CA PRO A 651 25.35 19.18 28.67
C PRO A 651 25.25 19.81 27.28
N ILE A 652 24.03 20.12 26.85
CA ILE A 652 23.75 20.98 25.69
C ILE A 652 23.66 22.40 26.22
N PRO A 653 24.42 23.35 25.66
CA PRO A 653 24.26 24.76 26.02
C PRO A 653 22.79 25.19 25.85
N ARG A 654 22.22 25.88 26.85
CA ARG A 654 20.80 26.27 26.82
C ARG A 654 20.46 27.12 25.59
N ASN A 655 21.40 27.95 25.17
CA ASN A 655 21.28 28.78 23.99
C ASN A 655 21.33 28.00 22.66
N GLU A 656 21.54 26.68 22.65
CA GLU A 656 21.49 25.80 21.48
C GLU A 656 20.23 24.91 21.45
N LEU A 657 19.43 24.92 22.52
CA LEU A 657 18.27 24.03 22.66
C LEU A 657 16.99 24.79 22.32
N PHE A 658 16.40 24.46 21.18
CA PHE A 658 15.19 25.11 20.68
C PHE A 658 13.94 24.40 21.20
N ARG A 659 13.00 25.16 21.79
CA ARG A 659 11.69 24.65 22.22
C ARG A 659 10.63 24.82 21.14
N LEU A 660 10.00 23.72 20.76
CA LEU A 660 8.96 23.64 19.74
C LEU A 660 7.64 23.14 20.33
N VAL A 661 6.59 23.95 20.26
CA VAL A 661 5.23 23.56 20.67
C VAL A 661 4.57 22.76 19.55
N VAL A 662 4.05 21.58 19.90
CA VAL A 662 3.40 20.65 18.97
C VAL A 662 2.00 20.32 19.49
N TYR A 663 1.00 20.64 18.67
CA TYR A 663 -0.39 20.29 18.96
C TYR A 663 -0.64 18.78 18.82
N PRO A 664 -1.62 18.19 19.54
CA PRO A 664 -1.85 16.75 19.54
C PRO A 664 -2.04 16.12 18.16
N ASP A 665 -2.72 16.79 17.23
CA ASP A 665 -2.91 16.33 15.85
C ASP A 665 -1.58 16.22 15.09
N LYS A 666 -0.72 17.24 15.25
CA LYS A 666 0.63 17.30 14.66
C LYS A 666 1.55 16.26 15.27
N PHE A 667 1.45 16.07 16.59
CA PHE A 667 2.22 15.07 17.31
C PHE A 667 1.81 13.65 16.89
N ARG A 668 0.51 13.36 16.72
CA ARG A 668 0.03 12.06 16.19
C ARG A 668 0.54 11.80 14.77
N ALA A 669 0.56 12.82 13.91
CA ALA A 669 1.12 12.68 12.57
C ALA A 669 2.63 12.35 12.61
N PHE A 670 3.37 13.02 13.49
CA PHE A 670 4.78 12.74 13.75
C PHE A 670 5.00 11.32 14.31
N ASP A 671 4.23 10.90 15.32
CA ASP A 671 4.30 9.57 15.94
C ASP A 671 4.08 8.44 14.93
N ARG A 672 3.11 8.60 14.01
CA ARG A 672 2.90 7.66 12.89
C ARG A 672 4.11 7.60 11.96
N ARG A 673 4.72 8.73 11.62
CA ARG A 673 5.94 8.75 10.77
C ARG A 673 7.10 8.04 11.48
N VAL A 674 7.26 8.23 12.80
CA VAL A 674 8.27 7.51 13.59
C VAL A 674 8.00 6.02 13.52
N LYS A 675 6.78 5.58 13.79
CA LYS A 675 6.38 4.17 13.71
C LYS A 675 6.68 3.56 12.34
N CYS A 676 6.43 4.29 11.25
CA CYS A 676 6.76 3.82 9.90
C CYS A 676 8.26 3.67 9.67
N CYS A 677 9.09 4.56 10.23
CA CYS A 677 10.54 4.51 10.06
C CYS A 677 11.24 3.50 10.98
N THR A 678 10.81 3.38 12.23
CA THR A 678 11.49 2.59 13.27
C THR A 678 10.76 1.28 13.62
N GLY A 679 9.53 1.09 13.12
CA GLY A 679 8.64 -0.01 13.50
C GLY A 679 7.94 0.20 14.86
N VAL A 680 8.32 1.24 15.62
CA VAL A 680 7.90 1.45 17.00
C VAL A 680 7.32 2.87 17.13
N PRO A 681 6.10 3.06 17.67
CA PRO A 681 5.55 4.39 17.85
C PRO A 681 6.42 5.23 18.78
N PHE A 682 6.59 6.50 18.46
CA PHE A 682 7.37 7.46 19.25
C PHE A 682 6.88 7.52 20.70
N THR A 683 5.58 7.46 20.94
CA THR A 683 4.98 7.43 22.28
C THR A 683 5.46 6.27 23.14
N SER A 684 5.75 5.11 22.54
CA SER A 684 6.30 3.96 23.28
C SER A 684 7.79 4.10 23.60
N MET A 685 8.49 5.08 23.00
CA MET A 685 9.87 5.43 23.34
C MET A 685 9.95 6.38 24.54
N LEU A 686 8.81 6.92 24.99
CA LEU A 686 8.73 7.85 26.10
C LEU A 686 8.59 7.10 27.42
N ASN A 687 8.91 7.75 28.54
CA ASN A 687 8.58 7.18 29.84
C ASN A 687 7.05 7.12 30.02
N GLY A 688 6.56 6.41 31.03
CA GLY A 688 5.12 6.28 31.30
C GLY A 688 4.39 7.61 31.57
N LYS A 689 5.10 8.74 31.72
CA LYS A 689 4.53 10.09 31.84
C LYS A 689 4.43 10.83 30.50
N GLY A 690 4.87 10.22 29.40
CA GLY A 690 4.90 10.85 28.07
C GLY A 690 6.00 11.90 27.94
N GLU A 691 7.05 11.80 28.76
CA GLU A 691 8.18 12.71 28.80
C GLU A 691 9.48 11.91 28.62
N GLY A 692 10.55 12.56 28.20
CA GLY A 692 11.85 11.87 28.20
C GLY A 692 12.90 12.52 27.34
N ASN A 693 14.15 12.27 27.72
CA ASN A 693 15.29 12.50 26.86
C ASN A 693 15.37 11.35 25.85
N ILE A 694 15.15 11.69 24.59
CA ILE A 694 15.08 10.74 23.47
C ILE A 694 16.30 10.86 22.55
N SER A 695 17.31 11.63 22.96
CA SER A 695 18.55 11.82 22.18
C SER A 695 19.17 10.48 21.76
N ARG A 696 19.10 9.45 22.62
CA ARG A 696 19.52 8.07 22.33
C ARG A 696 18.97 7.51 21.02
N MET A 697 17.77 7.91 20.63
CA MET A 697 17.17 7.44 19.38
C MET A 697 17.85 8.02 18.14
N GLY A 698 18.66 9.08 18.24
CA GLY A 698 19.39 9.61 17.07
C GLY A 698 18.48 10.31 16.05
N LEU A 699 17.25 10.68 16.41
CA LEU A 699 16.24 11.19 15.48
C LEU A 699 16.62 12.56 14.93
N ILE A 700 16.89 12.62 13.62
CA ILE A 700 17.07 13.86 12.86
C ILE A 700 15.75 14.20 12.18
N CYS A 701 15.28 15.42 12.35
CA CYS A 701 14.01 15.87 11.79
C CYS A 701 14.17 17.19 11.03
N ARG A 702 13.29 17.40 10.06
CA ARG A 702 12.96 18.73 9.52
C ARG A 702 11.73 19.24 10.24
N PHE A 703 11.87 20.38 10.89
CA PHE A 703 10.82 21.07 11.61
C PHE A 703 10.32 22.24 10.78
N ASP A 704 9.10 22.12 10.23
CA ASP A 704 8.42 23.22 9.57
C ASP A 704 7.58 23.95 10.61
N MET A 705 7.94 25.18 10.94
CA MET A 705 7.37 25.88 12.10
C MET A 705 7.01 27.33 11.80
N ARG A 706 6.13 27.86 12.65
CA ARG A 706 5.89 29.29 12.84
C ARG A 706 6.71 29.76 14.03
N ILE A 707 7.33 30.91 13.89
CA ILE A 707 8.29 31.44 14.85
C ILE A 707 7.71 32.72 15.43
N LYS A 708 7.77 32.84 16.76
CA LYS A 708 7.34 34.03 17.50
C LYS A 708 8.30 34.29 18.65
N GLU A 709 8.40 35.55 19.06
CA GLU A 709 8.97 35.92 20.34
C GLU A 709 7.88 35.79 21.42
N TYR A 710 8.20 35.12 22.51
CA TYR A 710 7.31 34.95 23.64
C TYR A 710 8.09 35.14 24.94
N ASN A 711 7.73 36.17 25.71
CA ASN A 711 8.41 36.57 26.95
C ASN A 711 9.94 36.74 26.78
N GLY A 712 10.36 37.41 25.70
CA GLY A 712 11.77 37.63 25.37
C GLY A 712 12.53 36.39 24.87
N CYS A 713 11.87 35.23 24.83
CA CYS A 713 12.43 33.99 24.32
C CYS A 713 11.92 33.71 22.90
N LEU A 714 12.76 33.10 22.07
CA LEU A 714 12.35 32.57 20.77
C LEU A 714 11.48 31.32 21.00
N GLU A 715 10.33 31.18 20.36
CA GLU A 715 9.51 29.97 20.47
C GLU A 715 8.95 29.58 19.10
N GLY A 716 9.02 28.29 18.78
CA GLY A 716 8.39 27.73 17.59
C GLY A 716 7.05 27.06 17.89
N THR A 717 6.14 27.09 16.93
CA THR A 717 4.96 26.21 16.88
C THR A 717 5.04 25.36 15.61
N ALA A 718 5.01 24.04 15.76
CA ALA A 718 5.13 23.12 14.64
C ALA A 718 3.90 23.18 13.73
N ASP A 719 4.13 23.40 12.44
CA ASP A 719 3.14 23.17 11.41
C ASP A 719 3.24 21.74 10.87
N ASP A 720 4.47 21.23 10.76
CA ASP A 720 4.77 19.84 10.39
C ASP A 720 6.17 19.38 10.87
N ILE A 721 6.37 18.07 10.99
CA ILE A 721 7.63 17.46 11.46
C ILE A 721 7.93 16.22 10.62
N TRP A 722 9.04 16.23 9.88
CA TRP A 722 9.47 15.15 9.00
C TRP A 722 10.73 14.48 9.53
N ILE A 723 10.74 13.16 9.60
CA ILE A 723 11.94 12.41 9.98
C ILE A 723 12.86 12.31 8.78
N ILE A 724 14.15 12.52 9.01
CA ILE A 724 15.21 12.36 8.03
C ILE A 724 15.97 11.08 8.39
N ALA A 725 15.51 9.97 7.84
CA ALA A 725 16.19 8.67 7.89
C ALA A 725 17.20 8.53 6.74
N ASN A 726 18.01 7.47 6.75
CA ASN A 726 19.02 7.21 5.72
C ASN A 726 18.49 7.17 4.30
N GLU A 727 17.24 6.75 4.14
CA GLU A 727 16.59 6.59 2.85
C GLU A 727 15.72 7.81 2.49
N SER A 728 15.69 8.82 3.35
CA SER A 728 14.91 10.02 3.11
C SER A 728 15.51 10.84 1.97
N VAL A 729 14.66 11.19 1.01
CA VAL A 729 15.05 12.06 -0.11
C VAL A 729 15.10 13.51 0.39
N VAL A 730 16.30 14.05 0.49
CA VAL A 730 16.55 15.46 0.87
C VAL A 730 16.85 16.27 -0.40
N HIS A 731 16.35 17.50 -0.48
CA HIS A 731 16.66 18.39 -1.60
C HIS A 731 18.17 18.66 -1.66
N ASN A 732 18.75 18.78 -2.86
CA ASN A 732 20.20 18.97 -3.03
C ASN A 732 20.75 20.19 -2.26
N GLU A 733 19.96 21.27 -2.18
CA GLU A 733 20.31 22.49 -1.43
C GLU A 733 20.39 22.23 0.08
N ASP A 734 19.57 21.32 0.59
CA ASP A 734 19.46 21.00 2.02
C ASP A 734 20.41 19.89 2.44
N LYS A 735 20.88 19.07 1.49
CA LYS A 735 21.77 17.93 1.73
C LYS A 735 23.02 18.33 2.52
N ARG A 736 23.64 19.47 2.19
CA ARG A 736 24.84 19.94 2.89
C ARG A 736 24.57 20.16 4.38
N ARG A 737 23.43 20.77 4.72
CA ARG A 737 23.03 21.03 6.11
C ARG A 737 22.74 19.75 6.87
N VAL A 738 22.03 18.79 6.26
CA VAL A 738 21.75 17.48 6.89
C VAL A 738 23.04 16.72 7.17
N ILE A 739 23.97 16.69 6.22
CA ILE A 739 25.28 16.03 6.41
C ILE A 739 26.09 16.72 7.50
N GLU A 740 26.11 18.05 7.52
CA GLU A 740 26.82 18.80 8.56
C GLU A 740 26.22 18.52 9.94
N LEU A 741 24.89 18.52 10.06
CA LEU A 741 24.18 18.16 11.28
C LEU A 741 24.51 16.73 11.72
N GLN A 742 24.50 15.76 10.81
CA GLN A 742 24.88 14.38 11.07
C GLN A 742 26.33 14.27 11.56
N ARG A 743 27.27 15.03 10.97
CA ARG A 743 28.67 15.05 11.42
C ARG A 743 28.82 15.68 12.80
N LYS A 744 28.12 16.79 13.08
CA LYS A 744 28.12 17.43 14.40
C LYS A 744 27.54 16.49 15.46
N LEU A 745 26.45 15.79 15.13
CA LEU A 745 25.84 14.78 15.99
C LEU A 745 26.79 13.60 16.25
N LEU A 746 27.40 13.02 15.21
CA LEU A 746 28.32 11.88 15.37
C LEU A 746 29.54 12.22 16.23
N LYS A 747 30.10 13.43 16.07
CA LYS A 747 31.15 13.96 16.94
C LYS A 747 30.68 14.21 18.37
N SER A 748 29.37 14.37 18.56
CA SER A 748 28.77 14.67 19.84
C SER A 748 28.45 13.43 20.67
N ILE A 749 28.19 12.29 20.02
CA ILE A 749 27.85 11.02 20.67
C ILE A 749 29.13 10.36 21.23
N PRO A 750 29.15 9.95 22.51
CA PRO A 750 30.25 9.15 23.04
C PRO A 750 30.42 7.83 22.25
N PRO A 751 31.65 7.41 21.91
CA PRO A 751 31.86 6.17 21.15
C PRO A 751 31.22 4.93 21.78
N SER A 752 31.16 4.85 23.11
CA SER A 752 30.49 3.76 23.84
C SER A 752 28.99 3.69 23.52
N VAL A 753 28.31 4.82 23.41
CA VAL A 753 26.89 4.90 23.05
C VAL A 753 26.68 4.55 21.58
N VAL A 754 27.59 4.98 20.69
CA VAL A 754 27.55 4.56 19.28
C VAL A 754 27.67 3.05 19.16
N MET A 755 28.56 2.41 19.94
CA MET A 755 28.71 0.95 19.96
C MET A 755 27.45 0.25 20.50
N GLU A 756 26.94 0.70 21.66
CA GLU A 756 25.78 0.10 22.32
C GLU A 756 24.51 0.22 21.45
N GLN A 757 24.34 1.36 20.78
CA GLN A 757 23.15 1.69 20.02
C GLN A 757 23.39 1.74 18.51
N PHE A 758 24.45 1.08 18.04
CA PHE A 758 24.88 1.16 16.65
C PHE A 758 23.74 0.85 15.67
N ASN A 759 22.95 -0.17 15.98
CA ASN A 759 21.82 -0.57 15.13
C ASN A 759 20.73 0.50 15.05
N VAL A 760 20.38 1.14 16.17
CA VAL A 760 19.35 2.19 16.22
C VAL A 760 19.85 3.44 15.50
N ILE A 761 21.06 3.89 15.82
CA ILE A 761 21.63 5.10 15.22
C ILE A 761 21.84 4.87 13.71
N ARG A 762 22.27 3.67 13.29
CA ARG A 762 22.45 3.33 11.88
C ARG A 762 21.15 3.32 11.07
N GLN A 763 19.98 3.15 11.68
CA GLN A 763 18.70 3.26 10.95
C GLN A 763 18.43 4.71 10.51
N ILE A 764 18.89 5.69 11.28
CA ILE A 764 18.59 7.11 11.07
C ILE A 764 19.77 7.86 10.45
N MET A 765 21.00 7.43 10.74
CA MET A 765 22.24 8.02 10.24
C MET A 765 23.05 6.99 9.43
N PRO A 766 23.68 7.39 8.32
CA PRO A 766 24.38 6.45 7.45
C PRO A 766 25.78 6.22 8.00
N ILE A 767 25.89 5.64 9.19
CA ILE A 767 27.17 5.42 9.85
C ILE A 767 27.82 4.15 9.29
N VAL A 768 29.08 4.27 8.89
CA VAL A 768 29.93 3.14 8.49
C VAL A 768 31.10 3.07 9.46
N TRP A 769 31.40 1.87 9.93
CA TRP A 769 32.64 1.61 10.65
C TRP A 769 33.79 1.65 9.64
N ASP A 770 34.73 2.55 9.88
CA ASP A 770 35.96 2.65 9.12
C ASP A 770 37.06 1.89 9.89
N PRO A 771 37.48 0.69 9.40
CA PRO A 771 38.48 -0.12 10.09
C PRO A 771 39.81 0.61 10.24
N ASP A 772 40.16 1.46 9.28
CA ASP A 772 41.48 2.10 9.19
C ASP A 772 41.61 3.23 10.22
N SER A 773 40.53 3.99 10.43
CA SER A 773 40.49 5.03 11.45
C SER A 773 40.11 4.52 12.84
N LYS A 774 39.79 3.22 12.98
CA LYS A 774 39.20 2.63 14.20
C LYS A 774 38.02 3.47 14.72
N GLY A 775 37.24 4.00 13.79
CA GLY A 775 36.27 5.05 14.06
C GLY A 775 35.02 4.90 13.21
N TYR A 776 34.04 5.75 13.52
CA TYR A 776 32.79 5.84 12.78
C TYR A 776 32.83 7.03 11.85
N ASN A 777 32.46 6.83 10.59
CA ASN A 777 32.29 7.92 9.63
C ASN A 777 30.85 7.96 9.11
N VAL A 778 30.39 9.15 8.74
CA VAL A 778 29.10 9.34 8.08
C VAL A 778 29.33 9.05 6.60
N ALA A 779 28.80 7.93 6.12
CA ALA A 779 28.78 7.63 4.69
C ALA A 779 28.01 8.70 3.93
N ASP A 780 28.38 8.91 2.67
CA ASP A 780 27.72 9.87 1.82
C ASP A 780 26.22 9.54 1.70
N VAL A 781 25.37 10.45 2.19
CA VAL A 781 23.91 10.36 2.03
C VAL A 781 23.58 10.17 0.55
N LYS A 782 22.87 9.09 0.19
CA LYS A 782 22.53 8.77 -1.20
C LYS A 782 21.80 9.95 -1.85
N ILE A 783 22.32 10.43 -2.98
CA ILE A 783 21.77 11.56 -3.73
C ILE A 783 20.74 11.02 -4.72
N VAL A 784 19.47 11.39 -4.57
CA VAL A 784 18.53 11.36 -5.70
C VAL A 784 18.59 12.74 -6.36
N THR A 785 19.54 12.95 -7.25
CA THR A 785 19.66 14.22 -7.98
C THR A 785 18.50 14.31 -8.96
N LYS A 786 17.55 15.19 -8.66
CA LYS A 786 16.62 15.69 -9.67
C LYS A 786 17.44 16.52 -10.68
N LYS A 787 17.78 15.96 -11.84
CA LYS A 787 18.10 16.80 -13.01
C LYS A 787 16.81 17.54 -13.31
N MET A 788 16.77 18.84 -12.98
CA MET A 788 15.75 19.71 -13.57
C MET A 788 16.11 19.80 -15.05
N ASP A 789 15.29 19.21 -15.91
CA ASP A 789 15.36 19.45 -17.34
C ASP A 789 15.13 20.95 -17.55
N SER A 790 16.24 21.67 -17.72
CA SER A 790 16.24 23.02 -18.24
C SER A 790 16.03 22.92 -19.74
N SER A 791 14.80 22.68 -20.15
CA SER A 791 14.43 22.93 -21.54
C SER A 791 14.59 24.43 -21.82
N PRO A 792 15.28 24.82 -22.91
CA PRO A 792 15.43 26.21 -23.27
C PRO A 792 14.05 26.75 -23.68
N LYS A 793 13.62 27.82 -23.01
CA LYS A 793 12.46 28.61 -23.43
C LYS A 793 12.80 29.28 -24.76
N ASN A 794 12.41 28.66 -25.87
CA ASN A 794 12.17 29.36 -27.12
C ASN A 794 10.68 29.31 -27.45
N SER A 795 10.21 30.47 -27.88
CA SER A 795 8.85 30.93 -28.10
C SER A 795 8.18 30.35 -29.35
N ILE A 796 6.83 30.37 -29.36
CA ILE A 796 5.89 30.20 -30.51
C ILE A 796 5.68 28.71 -30.87
N ASP A 797 4.51 28.08 -30.90
CA ASP A 797 3.10 28.49 -31.11
C ASP A 797 2.14 27.60 -30.30
N ALA A 798 0.93 28.11 -30.07
CA ALA A 798 -0.14 27.45 -29.32
C ALA A 798 -0.95 26.47 -30.19
N THR A 799 -1.01 25.18 -29.81
CA THR A 799 -2.20 24.31 -30.00
C THR A 799 -2.23 23.16 -28.99
N ASP A 800 -3.16 23.27 -28.03
CA ASP A 800 -4.20 22.27 -27.74
C ASP A 800 -3.79 20.81 -27.43
N THR A 801 -3.20 20.55 -26.25
CA THR A 801 -3.15 19.18 -25.63
C THR A 801 -3.16 19.15 -24.09
N GLY A 802 -3.42 20.29 -23.42
CA GLY A 802 -3.15 20.43 -21.97
C GLY A 802 -4.15 19.81 -20.98
N ASN A 803 -5.34 19.36 -21.39
CA ASN A 803 -6.44 19.06 -20.44
C ASN A 803 -6.76 17.56 -20.21
N SER A 804 -6.04 16.62 -20.83
CA SER A 804 -6.35 15.18 -20.72
C SER A 804 -5.66 14.47 -19.54
N ASN A 805 -4.52 14.97 -19.04
CA ASN A 805 -3.69 14.22 -18.08
C ASN A 805 -4.11 14.33 -16.60
N ASP A 806 -4.88 15.36 -16.23
CA ASP A 806 -5.29 15.56 -14.82
C ASP A 806 -6.60 14.84 -14.46
N ASN A 807 -7.48 14.54 -15.44
CA ASN A 807 -8.67 13.71 -15.21
C ASN A 807 -8.35 12.20 -15.25
N ALA A 808 -7.44 11.75 -16.11
CA ALA A 808 -7.08 10.33 -16.27
C ALA A 808 -6.32 9.73 -15.07
N ASN A 809 -5.66 10.56 -14.25
CA ASN A 809 -4.93 10.09 -13.06
C ASN A 809 -5.78 10.03 -11.77
N LYS A 810 -6.95 10.69 -11.75
CA LYS A 810 -7.93 10.51 -10.65
C LYS A 810 -8.64 9.15 -10.75
N GLU A 811 -8.84 8.62 -11.95
CA GLU A 811 -9.33 7.24 -12.17
C GLU A 811 -8.32 6.17 -11.71
N TYR A 812 -7.01 6.45 -11.78
CA TYR A 812 -5.92 5.53 -11.40
C TYR A 812 -5.97 5.07 -9.94
N ARG A 813 -6.53 5.87 -9.01
CA ARG A 813 -6.75 5.47 -7.60
C ARG A 813 -8.15 4.90 -7.33
N HIS A 814 -9.14 5.22 -8.17
CA HIS A 814 -10.51 4.76 -7.96
C HIS A 814 -10.79 3.37 -8.54
N GLN A 815 -9.97 2.87 -9.49
CA GLN A 815 -10.15 1.55 -10.08
C GLN A 815 -9.10 0.50 -9.63
N SER A 816 -7.95 0.91 -9.05
CA SER A 816 -6.91 -0.02 -8.59
C SER A 816 -7.19 -0.69 -7.24
N ILE A 817 -8.34 -0.41 -6.61
CA ILE A 817 -8.79 -1.02 -5.36
C ILE A 817 -10.21 -1.56 -5.58
N LEU A 818 -10.39 -2.35 -6.65
CA LEU A 818 -11.42 -3.38 -6.65
C LEU A 818 -10.87 -4.54 -5.81
N THR A 819 -11.70 -5.03 -4.91
CA THR A 819 -11.34 -5.79 -3.72
C THR A 819 -10.67 -7.13 -4.06
N THR A 820 -9.35 -7.20 -3.85
CA THR A 820 -8.65 -8.47 -3.74
C THR A 820 -9.22 -9.22 -2.53
N ASP A 821 -9.93 -10.31 -2.79
CA ASP A 821 -10.42 -11.22 -1.76
C ASP A 821 -9.24 -11.66 -0.87
N PHE A 822 -9.36 -11.48 0.45
CA PHE A 822 -8.29 -11.79 1.40
C PHE A 822 -7.90 -13.28 1.40
N SER A 823 -8.74 -14.15 0.82
CA SER A 823 -8.41 -15.54 0.49
C SER A 823 -7.18 -15.63 -0.42
N LEU A 824 -7.04 -14.75 -1.42
CA LEU A 824 -5.92 -14.73 -2.37
C LEU A 824 -4.60 -14.28 -1.73
N LEU A 825 -4.66 -13.36 -0.75
CA LEU A 825 -3.48 -12.84 -0.02
C LEU A 825 -2.77 -13.90 0.86
N HIS A 826 -3.47 -14.97 1.24
CA HIS A 826 -2.92 -16.03 2.11
C HIS A 826 -2.37 -17.23 1.32
N GLY A 827 -2.10 -17.06 0.03
CA GLY A 827 -1.67 -18.18 -0.82
C GLY A 827 -2.70 -19.29 -0.91
N LYS A 828 -3.98 -19.03 -0.59
CA LYS A 828 -5.05 -19.97 -0.90
C LYS A 828 -5.31 -19.90 -2.40
N VAL A 829 -4.42 -20.51 -3.17
CA VAL A 829 -4.82 -21.23 -4.38
C VAL A 829 -5.60 -22.47 -3.91
N PHE A 830 -6.62 -22.29 -3.06
CA PHE A 830 -7.52 -23.39 -2.75
C PHE A 830 -8.37 -23.55 -3.99
N PHE A 831 -7.99 -24.50 -4.83
CA PHE A 831 -8.98 -25.24 -5.59
C PHE A 831 -9.87 -25.88 -4.54
N ASP A 832 -10.95 -25.21 -4.17
CA ASP A 832 -11.91 -25.76 -3.24
C ASP A 832 -12.55 -26.97 -3.95
N ILE A 833 -11.91 -28.13 -3.78
CA ILE A 833 -12.32 -29.41 -4.36
C ILE A 833 -13.75 -29.73 -3.93
N SER A 834 -14.22 -29.15 -2.81
CA SER A 834 -15.56 -29.31 -2.28
C SER A 834 -16.62 -28.39 -2.94
N LYS A 835 -16.23 -27.25 -3.51
CA LYS A 835 -17.13 -26.40 -4.30
C LYS A 835 -17.34 -27.04 -5.66
N LYS A 836 -18.45 -27.78 -5.78
CA LYS A 836 -18.99 -28.43 -6.99
C LYS A 836 -19.37 -27.46 -8.13
N ARG A 837 -18.61 -26.40 -8.41
CA ARG A 837 -18.81 -25.63 -9.65
C ARG A 837 -18.01 -26.35 -10.76
N PRO A 838 -18.67 -26.88 -11.79
CA PRO A 838 -17.97 -27.55 -12.87
C PRO A 838 -17.09 -26.54 -13.62
N TYR A 839 -15.81 -26.86 -13.79
CA TYR A 839 -14.99 -26.19 -14.80
C TYR A 839 -15.60 -26.47 -16.16
N LEU A 840 -15.69 -25.45 -17.02
CA LEU A 840 -16.08 -25.69 -18.40
C LEU A 840 -14.90 -26.40 -19.04
N LEU A 841 -15.12 -27.65 -19.48
CA LEU A 841 -14.13 -28.37 -20.28
C LEU A 841 -13.89 -27.55 -21.54
N GLY A 842 -12.74 -26.88 -21.58
CA GLY A 842 -12.32 -26.09 -22.71
C GLY A 842 -11.76 -26.95 -23.83
N LYS A 843 -11.42 -26.28 -24.92
CA LYS A 843 -10.90 -26.89 -26.14
C LYS A 843 -9.51 -27.48 -25.89
N GLU A 844 -9.24 -28.64 -26.49
CA GLU A 844 -7.88 -29.19 -26.59
C GLU A 844 -6.99 -28.23 -27.39
N ILE A 845 -5.86 -27.84 -26.80
CA ILE A 845 -4.92 -26.91 -27.43
C ILE A 845 -3.83 -27.71 -28.12
N LYS A 846 -3.65 -27.46 -29.42
CA LYS A 846 -2.70 -28.22 -30.25
C LYS A 846 -1.24 -27.86 -30.01
N THR A 847 -0.96 -26.65 -29.54
CA THR A 847 0.41 -26.15 -29.31
C THR A 847 0.46 -25.25 -28.08
N ILE A 848 1.49 -25.37 -27.26
CA ILE A 848 1.75 -24.54 -26.09
C ILE A 848 1.87 -23.06 -26.46
N SER A 849 2.45 -22.76 -27.63
CA SER A 849 2.49 -21.37 -28.15
C SER A 849 1.10 -20.75 -28.30
N GLN A 850 0.09 -21.54 -28.70
CA GLN A 850 -1.29 -21.06 -28.75
C GLN A 850 -1.84 -20.80 -27.34
N LEU A 851 -1.57 -21.69 -26.38
CA LEU A 851 -2.02 -21.52 -25.00
C LEU A 851 -1.46 -20.22 -24.38
N ASN A 852 -0.16 -19.99 -24.55
CA ASN A 852 0.52 -18.80 -24.00
C ASN A 852 0.06 -17.47 -24.62
N ARG A 853 -0.56 -17.50 -25.82
CA ARG A 853 -1.15 -16.30 -26.44
C ARG A 853 -2.48 -15.89 -25.81
N TYR A 854 -3.13 -16.78 -25.06
CA TYR A 854 -4.35 -16.43 -24.36
C TYR A 854 -4.03 -15.67 -23.08
N THR A 855 -3.96 -14.34 -23.19
CA THR A 855 -3.61 -13.44 -22.08
C THR A 855 -4.75 -13.24 -21.08
N TYR A 856 -6.01 -13.19 -21.54
CA TYR A 856 -7.19 -12.95 -20.71
C TYR A 856 -8.27 -14.00 -20.99
N ILE A 857 -8.25 -15.08 -20.23
CA ILE A 857 -9.28 -16.13 -20.28
C ILE A 857 -10.07 -16.09 -18.98
N ASP A 858 -11.37 -16.40 -19.05
CA ASP A 858 -12.17 -16.70 -17.87
C ASP A 858 -11.47 -17.80 -17.04
N GLU A 859 -11.26 -17.52 -15.75
CA GLU A 859 -10.64 -18.40 -14.75
C GLU A 859 -11.32 -19.78 -14.67
N LYS A 860 -12.49 -19.95 -15.29
CA LYS A 860 -13.25 -21.19 -15.32
C LYS A 860 -12.94 -22.11 -16.50
N THR A 861 -12.16 -21.66 -17.48
CA THR A 861 -11.88 -22.45 -18.69
C THR A 861 -10.69 -23.36 -18.46
N CYS A 862 -10.92 -24.67 -18.55
CA CYS A 862 -9.87 -25.67 -18.42
C CYS A 862 -9.36 -26.10 -19.80
N PHE A 863 -8.05 -26.13 -20.02
CA PHE A 863 -7.45 -26.55 -21.28
C PHE A 863 -6.73 -27.87 -21.11
N LYS A 864 -6.98 -28.82 -22.03
CA LYS A 864 -6.14 -30.00 -22.18
C LYS A 864 -4.95 -29.63 -23.06
N VAL A 865 -3.75 -29.87 -22.55
CA VAL A 865 -2.48 -29.56 -23.21
C VAL A 865 -1.61 -30.80 -23.21
N THR A 866 -1.08 -31.15 -24.37
CA THR A 866 -0.11 -32.23 -24.52
C THR A 866 1.24 -31.63 -24.87
N GLY A 867 2.30 -32.09 -24.20
CA GLY A 867 3.64 -31.59 -24.45
C GLY A 867 4.72 -32.46 -23.79
N LYS A 868 5.97 -32.25 -24.20
CA LYS A 868 7.14 -32.91 -23.64
C LYS A 868 7.52 -32.27 -22.31
N PHE A 869 7.62 -33.04 -21.23
CA PHE A 869 8.03 -32.57 -19.92
C PHE A 869 9.55 -32.44 -19.86
N VAL A 870 10.07 -31.24 -19.55
CA VAL A 870 11.50 -30.90 -19.76
C VAL A 870 12.26 -30.69 -18.47
N SER A 871 11.64 -30.06 -17.48
CA SER A 871 12.27 -29.78 -16.20
C SER A 871 11.24 -29.52 -15.13
N TYR A 872 11.67 -29.66 -13.87
CA TYR A 872 10.86 -29.29 -12.72
C TYR A 872 11.74 -28.74 -11.60
N ASN A 873 11.18 -27.86 -10.79
CA ASN A 873 11.78 -27.33 -9.58
C ASN A 873 10.75 -27.38 -8.46
N LYS A 874 11.12 -28.03 -7.35
CA LYS A 874 10.29 -28.10 -6.15
C LYS A 874 10.94 -27.27 -5.04
N ASP A 875 10.22 -26.24 -4.60
CA ASP A 875 10.53 -25.52 -3.38
C ASP A 875 9.98 -26.30 -2.18
N ARG A 876 10.73 -26.34 -1.05
CA ARG A 876 10.62 -27.22 0.14
C ARG A 876 9.23 -27.21 0.82
N ASN A 877 8.23 -27.72 0.10
CA ASN A 877 6.79 -27.79 0.40
C ASN A 877 5.95 -26.54 0.10
N VAL A 878 6.51 -25.52 -0.57
CA VAL A 878 5.76 -24.30 -0.90
C VAL A 878 5.13 -24.40 -2.28
N SER A 879 5.93 -24.81 -3.27
CA SER A 879 5.49 -24.90 -4.66
C SER A 879 6.24 -25.97 -5.45
N LEU A 880 5.59 -26.45 -6.50
CA LEU A 880 6.18 -27.26 -7.56
C LEU A 880 5.96 -26.52 -8.87
N LYS A 881 7.02 -26.21 -9.59
CA LYS A 881 6.99 -25.63 -10.93
C LYS A 881 7.57 -26.65 -11.90
N PHE A 882 6.90 -26.91 -13.01
CA PHE A 882 7.45 -27.74 -14.08
C PHE A 882 7.19 -27.13 -15.45
N HIS A 883 8.05 -27.49 -16.38
CA HIS A 883 8.13 -26.93 -17.71
C HIS A 883 7.80 -27.97 -18.76
N MET A 884 6.89 -27.63 -19.67
CA MET A 884 6.55 -28.43 -20.83
C MET A 884 6.82 -27.66 -22.12
N ILE A 885 7.16 -28.36 -23.19
CA ILE A 885 7.38 -27.80 -24.53
C ILE A 885 6.55 -28.58 -25.56
N ASP A 886 6.34 -28.02 -26.75
CA ASP A 886 5.61 -28.71 -27.81
C ASP A 886 6.31 -30.03 -28.21
N SER A 887 5.55 -31.11 -28.38
CA SER A 887 6.08 -32.46 -28.65
C SER A 887 6.86 -32.59 -29.96
N ASN A 888 6.63 -31.66 -30.89
CA ASN A 888 7.32 -31.58 -32.18
C ASN A 888 8.57 -30.67 -32.11
N TYR A 889 8.81 -29.99 -30.98
CA TYR A 889 9.94 -29.07 -30.84
C TYR A 889 11.27 -29.85 -30.86
N GLY A 890 12.14 -29.52 -31.82
CA GLY A 890 13.47 -30.13 -31.96
C GLY A 890 13.52 -31.50 -32.66
N ARG A 891 12.43 -31.96 -33.31
CA ARG A 891 12.48 -33.21 -34.12
C ARG A 891 13.27 -33.06 -35.42
N ASP A 892 13.29 -31.88 -36.01
CA ASP A 892 13.76 -31.68 -37.38
C ASP A 892 15.27 -31.44 -37.51
N GLU A 893 15.99 -31.13 -36.42
CA GLU A 893 17.38 -30.64 -36.53
C GLU A 893 18.49 -31.66 -36.24
N GLY A 894 18.17 -32.90 -35.85
CA GLY A 894 19.17 -33.98 -35.67
C GLY A 894 20.27 -33.71 -34.61
N LYS A 895 20.33 -32.50 -34.03
CA LYS A 895 21.22 -32.08 -32.96
C LYS A 895 20.37 -31.62 -31.78
N LYS A 896 20.13 -32.54 -30.83
CA LYS A 896 19.44 -32.23 -29.57
C LYS A 896 20.26 -31.29 -28.69
N ASP A 897 21.58 -31.34 -28.81
CA ASP A 897 22.48 -30.57 -27.98
C ASP A 897 22.43 -29.08 -28.36
N ASN A 898 22.03 -28.25 -27.41
CA ASN A 898 21.97 -26.78 -27.47
C ASN A 898 20.78 -26.13 -28.20
N THR A 899 19.65 -26.82 -28.35
CA THR A 899 18.45 -26.15 -28.87
C THR A 899 17.98 -25.07 -27.88
N LEU A 900 18.02 -23.80 -28.28
CA LEU A 900 17.47 -22.69 -27.50
C LEU A 900 15.95 -22.63 -27.67
N ILE A 901 15.22 -22.73 -26.56
CA ILE A 901 13.77 -22.66 -26.49
C ILE A 901 13.37 -21.24 -26.15
N ASP A 902 12.62 -20.60 -27.06
CA ASP A 902 11.91 -19.36 -26.76
C ASP A 902 10.89 -19.61 -25.64
N PRO A 903 10.92 -18.86 -24.52
CA PRO A 903 9.95 -18.96 -23.44
C PRO A 903 8.48 -18.93 -23.89
N LYS A 904 8.15 -18.33 -25.04
CA LYS A 904 6.79 -18.35 -25.61
C LYS A 904 6.32 -19.76 -25.98
N ASN A 905 7.25 -20.66 -26.31
CA ASN A 905 6.98 -22.05 -26.67
C ASN A 905 7.13 -23.00 -25.47
N MET A 906 7.30 -22.45 -24.27
CA MET A 906 7.41 -23.21 -23.03
C MET A 906 6.21 -22.90 -22.12
N LEU A 907 5.56 -23.95 -21.62
CA LEU A 907 4.51 -23.85 -20.64
C LEU A 907 5.11 -24.05 -19.26
N SER A 908 4.95 -23.06 -18.39
CA SER A 908 5.24 -23.19 -16.96
C SER A 908 3.96 -23.52 -16.21
N VAL A 909 3.89 -24.71 -15.64
CA VAL A 909 2.79 -25.16 -14.78
C VAL A 909 3.25 -25.11 -13.33
N GLU A 910 2.46 -24.48 -12.48
CA GLU A 910 2.80 -24.20 -11.09
C GLU A 910 1.71 -24.72 -10.14
N ILE A 911 2.14 -25.43 -9.11
CA ILE A 911 1.31 -25.93 -8.00
C ILE A 911 1.78 -25.25 -6.74
N TRP A 912 0.90 -24.48 -6.10
CA TRP A 912 1.21 -23.71 -4.89
C TRP A 912 0.41 -24.20 -3.70
N GLY A 913 1.03 -24.20 -2.52
CA GLY A 913 0.40 -24.55 -1.25
C GLY A 913 0.58 -26.03 -0.88
N GLU A 914 0.80 -26.28 0.41
CA GLU A 914 1.10 -27.59 0.98
C GLU A 914 0.00 -28.63 0.67
N ASP A 915 -1.27 -28.24 0.80
CA ASP A 915 -2.41 -29.14 0.55
C ASP A 915 -2.49 -29.57 -0.92
N ASN A 916 -2.27 -28.64 -1.86
CA ASN A 916 -2.26 -28.95 -3.29
C ASN A 916 -1.07 -29.82 -3.67
N LEU A 917 0.10 -29.60 -3.06
CA LEU A 917 1.26 -30.46 -3.27
C LEU A 917 1.02 -31.85 -2.69
N LYS A 918 0.46 -31.94 -1.49
CA LYS A 918 0.10 -33.22 -0.87
C LYS A 918 -0.90 -34.01 -1.72
N TYR A 919 -1.90 -33.31 -2.25
CA TYR A 919 -2.86 -33.88 -3.19
C TYR A 919 -2.18 -34.31 -4.51
N PHE A 920 -1.34 -33.46 -5.09
CA PHE A 920 -0.63 -33.79 -6.33
C PHE A 920 0.25 -35.03 -6.15
N PHE A 921 0.99 -35.13 -5.04
CA PHE A 921 1.87 -36.28 -4.83
C PHE A 921 1.11 -37.55 -4.43
N GLU A 922 -0.02 -37.49 -3.70
CA GLU A 922 -0.86 -38.64 -3.26
C GLU A 922 -0.10 -39.96 -3.06
N GLY A 923 0.94 -39.96 -2.20
CA GLY A 923 1.74 -41.15 -1.86
C GLY A 923 2.89 -41.47 -2.84
N CYS A 924 3.04 -40.75 -3.94
CA CYS A 924 4.19 -40.82 -4.84
C CYS A 924 5.38 -40.02 -4.27
N ARG A 925 6.60 -40.52 -4.54
CA ARG A 925 7.83 -39.80 -4.20
C ARG A 925 8.13 -38.75 -5.27
N ILE A 926 8.85 -37.70 -4.90
CA ILE A 926 9.26 -36.64 -5.83
C ILE A 926 10.08 -37.19 -7.01
N THR A 927 10.94 -38.19 -6.76
CA THR A 927 11.78 -38.85 -7.77
C THR A 927 10.97 -39.55 -8.86
N SER A 928 9.66 -39.72 -8.68
CA SER A 928 8.79 -40.20 -9.74
C SER A 928 8.59 -39.18 -10.87
N LEU A 929 8.90 -37.89 -10.65
CA LEU A 929 8.92 -36.85 -11.69
C LEU A 929 10.08 -37.05 -12.68
N ASP A 930 11.19 -37.66 -12.26
CA ASP A 930 12.33 -37.94 -13.13
C ASP A 930 11.93 -38.88 -14.29
N ASN A 931 10.94 -39.76 -14.05
CA ASN A 931 10.40 -40.65 -15.08
C ASN A 931 9.59 -39.92 -16.16
N LEU A 932 9.19 -38.67 -15.91
CA LEU A 932 8.49 -37.83 -16.87
C LEU A 932 9.47 -37.04 -17.74
N LEU A 933 10.73 -36.85 -17.33
CA LEU A 933 11.70 -36.08 -18.10
C LEU A 933 11.84 -36.66 -19.50
N GLY A 934 11.70 -35.78 -20.48
CA GLY A 934 11.73 -36.11 -21.89
C GLY A 934 10.50 -36.86 -22.43
N LYS A 935 9.48 -37.14 -21.62
CA LYS A 935 8.26 -37.84 -22.03
C LYS A 935 7.16 -36.86 -22.42
N GLU A 936 6.33 -37.27 -23.37
CA GLU A 936 5.13 -36.55 -23.75
C GLU A 936 4.00 -36.89 -22.78
N VAL A 937 3.42 -35.86 -22.17
CA VAL A 937 2.35 -35.98 -21.16
C VAL A 937 1.18 -35.09 -21.52
N SER A 938 -0.02 -35.50 -21.11
CA SER A 938 -1.24 -34.73 -21.30
C SER A 938 -1.78 -34.26 -19.97
N ILE A 939 -1.99 -32.95 -19.82
CA ILE A 939 -2.43 -32.33 -18.57
C ILE A 939 -3.57 -31.35 -18.79
N TYR A 940 -4.48 -31.29 -17.81
CA TYR A 940 -5.52 -30.28 -17.73
C TYR A 940 -5.05 -29.09 -16.90
N VAL A 941 -5.01 -27.90 -17.50
CA VAL A 941 -4.56 -26.67 -16.84
C VAL A 941 -5.64 -25.60 -16.86
N VAL A 942 -5.63 -24.76 -15.83
CA VAL A 942 -6.49 -23.59 -15.70
C VAL A 942 -5.63 -22.38 -15.34
N ARG A 943 -6.07 -21.19 -15.77
CA ARG A 943 -5.44 -19.94 -15.36
C ARG A 943 -5.91 -19.62 -13.93
N THR A 944 -4.97 -19.44 -13.02
CA THR A 944 -5.26 -19.03 -11.63
C THR A 944 -4.36 -17.86 -11.24
N GLN A 945 -4.63 -17.25 -10.09
CA GLN A 945 -3.89 -16.10 -9.61
C GLN A 945 -3.13 -16.43 -8.33
N ILE A 946 -1.92 -15.91 -8.18
CA ILE A 946 -1.17 -15.92 -6.92
C ILE A 946 -0.80 -14.50 -6.50
N SER A 947 -1.00 -14.20 -5.21
CA SER A 947 -0.65 -12.90 -4.64
C SER A 947 0.84 -12.81 -4.37
N VAL A 948 1.53 -11.88 -5.00
CA VAL A 948 2.98 -11.67 -4.89
C VAL A 948 3.38 -10.36 -4.22
N GLY A 949 2.43 -9.43 -4.10
CA GLY A 949 2.65 -8.14 -3.46
C GLY A 949 2.56 -8.17 -1.93
N SER A 950 2.87 -7.04 -1.28
CA SER A 950 2.66 -6.85 0.15
C SER A 950 1.17 -6.74 0.50
N HIS A 951 0.82 -6.82 1.79
CA HIS A 951 -0.55 -6.54 2.23
C HIS A 951 -1.03 -5.13 1.85
N ASP A 952 -0.12 -4.15 1.84
CA ASP A 952 -0.43 -2.76 1.52
C ASP A 952 -0.52 -2.50 0.02
N HIS A 953 0.19 -3.31 -0.77
CA HIS A 953 0.26 -3.24 -2.22
C HIS A 953 0.07 -4.63 -2.84
N PRO A 954 -1.16 -5.19 -2.76
CA PRO A 954 -1.43 -6.50 -3.32
C PRO A 954 -1.25 -6.45 -4.83
N ALA A 955 -0.46 -7.38 -5.34
CA ALA A 955 -0.32 -7.62 -6.77
C ALA A 955 -0.57 -9.11 -6.98
N ASN A 956 -1.45 -9.45 -7.93
CA ASN A 956 -1.65 -10.82 -8.33
C ASN A 956 -0.91 -11.07 -9.64
N ILE A 957 -0.35 -12.25 -9.80
CA ILE A 957 0.16 -12.74 -11.08
C ILE A 957 -0.65 -13.95 -11.51
N LEU A 958 -0.90 -14.02 -12.81
CA LEU A 958 -1.61 -15.12 -13.43
C LEU A 958 -0.62 -16.25 -13.74
N ILE A 959 -0.94 -17.46 -13.28
CA ILE A 959 -0.16 -18.68 -13.49
C ILE A 959 -1.04 -19.76 -14.13
N TRP A 960 -0.40 -20.76 -14.74
CA TRP A 960 -1.09 -21.99 -15.13
C TRP A 960 -0.97 -23.01 -14.01
N ALA A 961 -2.10 -23.54 -13.53
CA ALA A 961 -2.12 -24.57 -12.51
C ALA A 961 -2.88 -25.81 -13.01
N PRO A 962 -2.48 -27.02 -12.60
CA PRO A 962 -3.14 -28.24 -13.02
C PRO A 962 -4.46 -28.44 -12.26
N VAL A 963 -5.46 -29.02 -12.93
CA VAL A 963 -6.80 -29.23 -12.35
C VAL A 963 -7.01 -30.71 -12.03
N LYS A 964 -7.21 -31.02 -10.74
CA LYS A 964 -7.52 -32.39 -10.25
C LYS A 964 -6.60 -33.47 -10.83
N GLN A 965 -5.32 -33.13 -10.97
CA GLN A 965 -4.31 -34.02 -11.52
C GLN A 965 -3.39 -34.45 -10.37
N THR A 966 -3.24 -35.76 -10.20
CA THR A 966 -2.22 -36.36 -9.34
C THR A 966 -1.00 -36.74 -10.16
N LEU A 967 0.15 -36.92 -9.50
CA LEU A 967 1.38 -37.38 -10.14
C LEU A 967 1.20 -38.77 -10.74
N ARG A 968 0.42 -39.64 -10.09
CA ARG A 968 0.08 -40.96 -10.62
C ARG A 968 -0.71 -40.86 -11.93
N GLU A 969 -1.71 -40.00 -11.99
CA GLU A 969 -2.48 -39.77 -13.22
C GLU A 969 -1.61 -39.13 -14.31
N LEU A 970 -0.68 -38.24 -13.94
CA LEU A 970 0.26 -37.64 -14.89
C LEU A 970 1.20 -38.71 -15.47
N LEU A 971 1.70 -39.63 -14.65
CA LEU A 971 2.49 -40.79 -15.09
C LEU A 971 1.70 -41.74 -16.00
N MET A 972 0.41 -41.93 -15.75
CA MET A 972 -0.45 -42.75 -16.62
C MET A 972 -0.79 -42.04 -17.95
N SER A 973 -0.58 -40.73 -18.05
CA SER A 973 -0.80 -39.95 -19.27
C SER A 973 0.37 -39.96 -20.25
N VAL A 974 1.48 -40.59 -19.89
CA VAL A 974 2.68 -40.70 -20.72
C VAL A 974 2.35 -41.51 -21.97
N SER A 975 2.47 -40.89 -23.15
CA SER A 975 2.24 -41.52 -24.46
C SER A 975 3.47 -42.21 -25.03
#